data_AF-A0A964NKE1-F1
#
_entry.id   AF-A0A964NKE1-F1
#
_cell.length_a   1.000
_cell.length_b   1.000
_cell.length_c   1.000
_cell.angle_alpha   90.00
_cell.angle_beta   90.00
_cell.angle_gamma   90.00
#
_symmetry.space_group_name_H-M   'P 1'
#
loop_
_entity.id
_entity.type
_entity.pdbx_description
1 polymer ?
#
loop_
_entity_poly.entity_id
_entity_poly.type
_entity_poly.pdbx_seq_one_letter_code
_entity_poly.pdbx_strand_id
1 'polypeptide(L)'
;LDGDDVGNDEDNCLIDANQDQADLDLDLAGDVCDHDDDDDGHDDLDDNCLRLSNPLQADLDGDNQGDGCDQDRDGDGVDDGTDNCAEAVNQGQEDFDEDGLGDACDDDDDGDLVTDLDDNCPAHPNLNQENLDADQAGDICDTDLDGDGINNPNDVCPSLADAGQEDLDGDRLGDVCDPDVDGDGRANVADNCERVPNREFEDQDGDGVGDACDPDLDGDGVDNDVDNCLLDSNADQVDLDLDLAGDACDHDDDDDETDDLVDNCPQQFNPLQLDLDLDGIGDACDDDEDGDTVPDAADNCPAVSNGAQTDTDADGLGDACDDDDDDDETIDLEDNCPTDSNEDQANLDGDGFGDVCDDDDDSDGSPDLSDNCAVVENAGQEDLDGDEVGDACDADLDGDDSDNEADNCPRDQNVDQADLDLDGEGDACDGDDDGDGLADGLELLYELNPRSRDTDLDGLDDGTEVGPDELQPQDTDGDLALDADDGDSDGDGFTDVVEAGDLDLDTPPLDTDEDGLYDAIDFDSDDDLAPDASDNCRLFANADQLDLDGDRRGDVCDDDADGDGLSNVVEASLGTSPLNRDTDDDRLPDEAETNLGQRVDTDLDGTIDALDEDSDDDGRSDGLESGDEDLDTAANDTDGDLVPDFRDPDSDDDGTSDGEDNCPIVPNADQADRNDDAIGDACQEDADGDGVSDLADNCPAASNESQADFDGDGSGDACDGDDDGDGLPDVGELAVGTNAQDADSDDDGFDDLAEVVDARSPIDTDNDRTIDALDIDSDADGVLDRDERGNLDDDFLDDAHDRDQDNDGVLEVAGIPDNCPRLSNPSQLDMDLDGQGDACDADDDGDGILDVDEGNPANDPCNRDSDRDTVRDCDEIGLVPLRPRDSDQDLLPDFLDEDSDNDGVPDVDEAGDEDLLTPPVDTDSDGQSDLVDRDSDGDGVLDAVDVCRLIEDGDQADQDDDGVGDACDDDLDGDTVGNEEDSCPTVPNASQEDLDEDGVGDACEPPPEPDFALPDAAVIELDVPVLPDAGLDGSDVEVPDVEVPEVEVPDVEVPEVEVPNVEVPDLSGSDGALADVGSATDLPVKDVSVATPDQGSGETDSGALDGGDGRDFAEGTGDDAAASDGQFAQGGACDCRSTPFPSLDLMLALPALIAFGARRRLRRR
;
A
#
# COMPACT_ATOMS: atom_id res chain seq x y z
N LEU A 1 -87.58 116.55 -8.06
CA LEU A 1 -88.43 117.47 -8.91
C LEU A 1 -89.12 116.72 -10.08
N ASP A 2 -89.88 115.69 -9.76
CA ASP A 2 -89.78 114.39 -10.45
C ASP A 2 -91.15 113.64 -10.39
N GLY A 3 -91.72 113.46 -9.20
CA GLY A 3 -92.98 112.75 -8.95
C GLY A 3 -93.10 111.95 -7.64
N ASP A 4 -92.06 111.88 -6.81
CA ASP A 4 -91.95 111.04 -5.62
C ASP A 4 -92.73 111.51 -4.35
N ASP A 5 -93.12 112.79 -4.27
CA ASP A 5 -93.66 113.48 -3.08
C ASP A 5 -92.63 113.87 -1.98
N VAL A 6 -91.31 113.78 -2.23
CA VAL A 6 -90.25 114.43 -1.43
C VAL A 6 -90.17 115.93 -1.79
N GLY A 7 -89.51 116.72 -0.93
CA GLY A 7 -89.42 118.17 -1.10
C GLY A 7 -88.05 118.62 -1.62
N ASN A 8 -88.02 119.29 -2.78
CA ASN A 8 -86.87 119.92 -3.45
C ASN A 8 -85.69 120.56 -2.66
N ASP A 9 -85.82 120.81 -1.35
CA ASP A 9 -84.76 121.32 -0.47
C ASP A 9 -84.15 120.19 0.43
N GLU A 10 -84.69 118.98 0.32
CA GLU A 10 -84.47 117.73 1.09
C GLU A 10 -84.53 116.50 0.13
N ASP A 11 -84.29 116.74 -1.18
CA ASP A 11 -84.47 115.86 -2.36
C ASP A 11 -83.09 115.68 -3.00
N ASN A 12 -82.43 114.54 -2.78
CA ASN A 12 -81.07 114.27 -3.28
C ASN A 12 -81.04 113.95 -4.78
N CYS A 13 -81.99 113.17 -5.28
CA CYS A 13 -82.19 112.96 -6.73
C CYS A 13 -83.21 113.91 -7.36
N LEU A 14 -82.85 115.20 -7.41
CA LEU A 14 -83.67 116.33 -7.88
C LEU A 14 -84.43 116.16 -9.23
N ILE A 15 -84.16 115.14 -10.04
CA ILE A 15 -84.79 114.91 -11.36
C ILE A 15 -85.45 113.53 -11.45
N ASP A 16 -85.02 112.54 -10.66
CA ASP A 16 -85.30 111.11 -10.82
C ASP A 16 -85.70 110.49 -9.47
N ALA A 17 -86.79 109.72 -9.45
CA ALA A 17 -87.65 109.59 -8.26
C ALA A 17 -87.22 108.50 -7.24
N ASN A 18 -86.64 108.89 -6.10
CA ASN A 18 -86.20 107.98 -5.01
C ASN A 18 -86.89 108.27 -3.64
N GLN A 19 -88.07 107.67 -3.41
CA GLN A 19 -88.93 107.97 -2.25
C GLN A 19 -88.32 107.69 -0.86
N ASP A 20 -87.30 106.85 -0.77
CA ASP A 20 -86.57 106.49 0.44
C ASP A 20 -85.42 107.45 0.75
N GLN A 21 -84.94 108.21 -0.25
CA GLN A 21 -83.73 109.05 -0.16
C GLN A 21 -82.54 108.22 0.33
N ALA A 22 -82.32 107.08 -0.33
CA ALA A 22 -81.08 106.32 -0.19
C ALA A 22 -79.89 107.17 -0.67
N ASP A 23 -78.78 107.00 0.02
CA ASP A 23 -77.54 107.79 0.01
C ASP A 23 -76.50 106.88 0.72
N LEU A 24 -75.92 105.93 -0.03
CA LEU A 24 -75.14 104.80 0.52
C LEU A 24 -73.72 105.21 0.93
N ASP A 25 -72.99 105.94 0.08
CA ASP A 25 -71.67 106.53 0.36
C ASP A 25 -71.76 107.76 1.30
N LEU A 26 -72.85 108.52 1.18
CA LEU A 26 -73.17 109.80 1.82
C LEU A 26 -72.55 111.07 1.15
N ASP A 27 -72.35 111.09 -0.18
CA ASP A 27 -71.96 112.27 -1.00
C ASP A 27 -72.98 113.41 -0.90
N LEU A 28 -74.27 113.08 -0.75
CA LEU A 28 -75.48 113.92 -0.89
C LEU A 28 -76.11 114.00 -2.28
N ALA A 29 -75.63 113.23 -3.26
CA ALA A 29 -76.46 112.59 -4.26
C ALA A 29 -77.16 111.35 -3.64
N GLY A 30 -77.35 110.25 -4.36
CA GLY A 30 -78.02 109.06 -3.84
C GLY A 30 -78.42 108.06 -4.92
N ASP A 31 -78.77 106.84 -4.49
CA ASP A 31 -78.57 105.58 -5.25
C ASP A 31 -79.49 105.32 -6.47
N VAL A 32 -80.00 106.39 -7.08
CA VAL A 32 -80.86 106.42 -8.28
C VAL A 32 -80.40 107.50 -9.27
N CYS A 33 -79.45 108.36 -8.85
CA CYS A 33 -78.91 109.47 -9.64
C CYS A 33 -77.43 109.78 -9.38
N ASP A 34 -76.81 109.14 -8.40
CA ASP A 34 -75.36 108.93 -8.43
C ASP A 34 -74.96 108.05 -9.63
N HIS A 35 -73.66 107.87 -9.82
CA HIS A 35 -73.07 106.98 -10.83
C HIS A 35 -71.96 106.09 -10.21
N ASP A 36 -71.69 106.21 -8.91
CA ASP A 36 -70.68 105.47 -8.13
C ASP A 36 -71.33 105.26 -6.75
N ASP A 37 -72.24 104.27 -6.66
CA ASP A 37 -73.18 104.10 -5.54
C ASP A 37 -72.52 103.97 -4.13
N ASP A 38 -71.21 103.72 -4.01
CA ASP A 38 -70.52 103.55 -2.72
C ASP A 38 -69.08 104.13 -2.56
N ASP A 39 -68.63 105.04 -3.44
CA ASP A 39 -67.32 105.76 -3.41
C ASP A 39 -66.11 104.81 -3.48
N ASP A 40 -66.21 103.76 -4.31
CA ASP A 40 -65.12 102.85 -4.65
C ASP A 40 -64.22 103.41 -5.77
N GLY A 41 -64.81 104.20 -6.68
CA GLY A 41 -64.14 104.87 -7.81
C GLY A 41 -64.44 104.31 -9.20
N HIS A 42 -65.32 103.31 -9.35
CA HIS A 42 -65.88 102.83 -10.62
C HIS A 42 -67.31 103.36 -10.86
N ASP A 43 -67.86 103.15 -12.06
CA ASP A 43 -69.19 103.65 -12.47
C ASP A 43 -70.19 102.47 -12.38
N ASP A 44 -71.45 102.66 -11.93
CA ASP A 44 -72.48 101.59 -11.70
C ASP A 44 -72.76 100.65 -12.92
N LEU A 45 -72.13 100.92 -14.07
CA LEU A 45 -72.23 100.15 -15.31
C LEU A 45 -70.98 99.31 -15.63
N ASP A 46 -69.86 99.62 -14.99
CA ASP A 46 -68.55 98.95 -15.10
C ASP A 46 -68.09 98.37 -13.73
N ASP A 47 -68.91 98.48 -12.66
CA ASP A 47 -68.71 97.91 -11.32
C ASP A 47 -69.45 96.57 -11.12
N ASN A 48 -68.75 95.56 -10.54
CA ASN A 48 -69.25 94.22 -10.27
C ASN A 48 -69.78 93.98 -8.82
N CYS A 49 -69.64 94.95 -7.90
CA CYS A 49 -70.25 94.91 -6.55
C CYS A 49 -70.94 96.23 -6.16
N LEU A 50 -71.91 96.67 -6.96
CA LEU A 50 -72.82 97.85 -6.90
C LEU A 50 -73.36 98.37 -5.54
N ARG A 51 -73.05 97.71 -4.42
CA ARG A 51 -73.47 98.05 -3.05
C ARG A 51 -72.41 97.69 -1.96
N LEU A 52 -71.20 97.31 -2.35
CA LEU A 52 -70.09 96.97 -1.45
C LEU A 52 -68.70 97.25 -2.06
N SER A 53 -68.36 98.54 -2.14
CA SER A 53 -67.03 99.15 -2.38
C SER A 53 -65.85 98.18 -2.43
N ASN A 54 -65.49 97.78 -3.65
CA ASN A 54 -64.42 96.82 -3.94
C ASN A 54 -63.43 97.35 -5.02
N PRO A 55 -62.63 98.41 -4.76
CA PRO A 55 -61.89 99.19 -5.78
C PRO A 55 -60.90 98.45 -6.70
N LEU A 56 -60.67 97.16 -6.45
CA LEU A 56 -59.86 96.26 -7.25
C LEU A 56 -60.65 95.56 -8.37
N GLN A 57 -61.99 95.47 -8.27
CA GLN A 57 -62.88 94.80 -9.23
C GLN A 57 -62.37 93.39 -9.57
N ALA A 58 -62.11 92.63 -8.51
CA ALA A 58 -61.75 91.22 -8.61
C ALA A 58 -63.02 90.38 -8.89
N ASP A 59 -62.83 89.31 -9.66
CA ASP A 59 -63.84 88.51 -10.38
C ASP A 59 -63.11 87.20 -10.73
N LEU A 60 -63.03 86.28 -9.76
CA LEU A 60 -62.16 85.10 -9.82
C LEU A 60 -62.69 84.03 -10.80
N ASP A 61 -63.99 83.74 -10.82
CA ASP A 61 -64.62 82.80 -11.77
C ASP A 61 -64.89 83.45 -13.16
N GLY A 62 -65.18 84.75 -13.20
CA GLY A 62 -65.53 85.50 -14.40
C GLY A 62 -67.04 85.68 -14.67
N ASP A 63 -67.92 85.43 -13.69
CA ASP A 63 -69.38 85.66 -13.76
C ASP A 63 -69.74 87.12 -14.04
N ASN A 64 -68.88 88.06 -13.64
CA ASN A 64 -69.12 89.52 -13.56
C ASN A 64 -69.91 89.95 -12.30
N GLN A 65 -69.90 89.13 -11.25
CA GLN A 65 -70.11 89.50 -9.84
C GLN A 65 -68.73 89.50 -9.16
N GLY A 66 -68.48 90.38 -8.19
CA GLY A 66 -67.13 90.52 -7.63
C GLY A 66 -66.89 89.70 -6.35
N ASP A 67 -65.64 89.26 -6.14
CA ASP A 67 -65.20 88.44 -4.98
C ASP A 67 -65.64 89.01 -3.61
N GLY A 68 -65.81 90.34 -3.53
CA GLY A 68 -66.24 91.01 -2.29
C GLY A 68 -67.73 90.84 -1.96
N CYS A 69 -68.55 90.50 -2.94
CA CYS A 69 -70.01 90.36 -2.81
C CYS A 69 -70.57 88.99 -3.26
N ASP A 70 -69.75 88.13 -3.86
CA ASP A 70 -70.12 86.75 -4.14
C ASP A 70 -70.19 85.85 -2.88
N GLN A 71 -70.64 84.62 -3.07
CA GLN A 71 -70.76 83.55 -2.08
C GLN A 71 -70.19 82.21 -2.58
N ASP A 72 -69.73 82.13 -3.83
CA ASP A 72 -69.17 80.98 -4.55
C ASP A 72 -68.07 81.61 -5.43
N ARG A 73 -66.91 81.93 -4.84
CA ARG A 73 -65.95 82.88 -5.45
C ARG A 73 -65.22 82.35 -6.68
N ASP A 74 -65.02 81.05 -6.80
CA ASP A 74 -64.32 80.45 -7.94
C ASP A 74 -65.25 79.75 -8.96
N GLY A 75 -66.55 79.68 -8.64
CA GLY A 75 -67.61 79.29 -9.56
C GLY A 75 -67.79 77.77 -9.73
N ASP A 76 -67.30 76.96 -8.78
CA ASP A 76 -67.41 75.51 -8.84
C ASP A 76 -68.82 74.99 -8.51
N GLY A 77 -69.61 75.76 -7.74
CA GLY A 77 -70.95 75.42 -7.29
C GLY A 77 -71.12 75.11 -5.79
N VAL A 78 -70.10 75.32 -4.95
CA VAL A 78 -70.17 75.20 -3.48
C VAL A 78 -70.01 76.57 -2.80
N ASP A 79 -70.86 76.87 -1.82
CA ASP A 79 -70.80 78.16 -1.10
C ASP A 79 -69.49 78.24 -0.27
N ASP A 80 -68.74 79.36 -0.37
CA ASP A 80 -67.54 79.79 0.41
C ASP A 80 -67.52 79.44 1.91
N GLY A 81 -68.71 79.31 2.51
CA GLY A 81 -68.89 79.00 3.93
C GLY A 81 -68.98 77.51 4.26
N THR A 82 -68.76 76.65 3.26
CA THR A 82 -68.84 75.18 3.29
C THR A 82 -67.82 74.50 2.39
N ASP A 83 -67.27 75.22 1.41
CA ASP A 83 -66.12 74.84 0.61
C ASP A 83 -64.83 74.78 1.47
N ASN A 84 -64.00 73.77 1.25
CA ASN A 84 -62.67 73.62 1.87
C ASN A 84 -61.56 74.30 1.05
N CYS A 85 -61.79 74.59 -0.23
CA CYS A 85 -60.87 75.25 -1.16
C CYS A 85 -61.48 76.49 -1.83
N ALA A 86 -62.08 77.40 -1.04
CA ALA A 86 -62.82 78.60 -1.48
C ALA A 86 -62.08 79.70 -2.30
N GLU A 87 -60.96 79.38 -2.94
CA GLU A 87 -60.28 80.15 -3.99
C GLU A 87 -59.74 79.25 -5.15
N ALA A 88 -60.12 77.96 -5.22
CA ALA A 88 -59.49 76.91 -6.03
C ALA A 88 -60.39 75.67 -6.42
N VAL A 89 -61.57 75.90 -7.02
CA VAL A 89 -62.42 74.98 -7.83
C VAL A 89 -62.23 73.46 -7.59
N ASN A 90 -62.93 72.87 -6.63
CA ASN A 90 -62.72 71.46 -6.22
C ASN A 90 -64.00 70.62 -5.98
N GLN A 91 -65.12 70.95 -6.63
CA GLN A 91 -66.51 70.39 -6.65
C GLN A 91 -66.85 69.01 -6.03
N GLY A 92 -65.93 68.05 -5.93
CA GLY A 92 -66.13 66.85 -5.13
C GLY A 92 -65.96 67.09 -3.61
N GLN A 93 -65.24 68.14 -3.23
CA GLN A 93 -64.71 68.39 -1.88
C GLN A 93 -63.96 67.18 -1.33
N GLU A 94 -63.05 66.64 -2.14
CA GLU A 94 -62.01 65.74 -1.65
C GLU A 94 -61.14 66.45 -0.58
N ASP A 95 -60.71 65.67 0.42
CA ASP A 95 -60.18 66.06 1.74
C ASP A 95 -59.61 64.76 2.36
N PHE A 96 -58.39 64.35 1.97
CA PHE A 96 -57.91 62.99 2.25
C PHE A 96 -57.49 62.76 3.71
N ASP A 97 -56.83 63.73 4.37
CA ASP A 97 -56.40 63.61 5.78
C ASP A 97 -57.49 63.98 6.83
N GLU A 98 -58.58 64.63 6.40
CA GLU A 98 -59.65 65.26 7.22
C GLU A 98 -59.21 66.51 8.07
N ASP A 99 -58.18 67.29 7.69
CA ASP A 99 -57.84 68.62 8.26
C ASP A 99 -58.98 69.63 8.06
N GLY A 100 -59.54 69.65 6.85
CA GLY A 100 -60.55 70.61 6.40
C GLY A 100 -60.05 71.76 5.52
N LEU A 101 -58.81 71.69 5.03
CA LEU A 101 -58.45 72.04 3.65
C LEU A 101 -58.91 70.90 2.72
N GLY A 102 -58.36 70.78 1.51
CA GLY A 102 -58.68 69.66 0.61
C GLY A 102 -57.77 69.61 -0.62
N ASP A 103 -57.84 68.49 -1.35
CA ASP A 103 -56.88 67.99 -2.35
C ASP A 103 -56.62 68.91 -3.59
N ALA A 104 -57.17 70.11 -3.60
CA ALA A 104 -56.98 71.12 -4.65
C ALA A 104 -56.32 72.41 -4.13
N CYS A 105 -56.11 72.51 -2.82
CA CYS A 105 -55.60 73.71 -2.14
C CYS A 105 -54.80 73.45 -0.85
N ASP A 106 -54.60 72.19 -0.45
CA ASP A 106 -53.48 71.87 0.43
C ASP A 106 -52.14 71.91 -0.34
N ASP A 107 -51.04 71.71 0.38
CA ASP A 107 -49.69 71.44 -0.16
C ASP A 107 -49.15 70.07 0.38
N ASP A 108 -49.97 69.27 1.08
CA ASP A 108 -49.65 68.04 1.87
C ASP A 108 -50.93 67.17 1.97
N ASP A 109 -51.45 66.70 0.82
CA ASP A 109 -52.82 66.16 0.65
C ASP A 109 -53.24 65.04 1.65
N ASP A 110 -52.30 64.21 2.13
CA ASP A 110 -52.59 63.11 3.07
C ASP A 110 -52.05 63.28 4.51
N GLY A 111 -51.37 64.38 4.77
CA GLY A 111 -50.95 64.82 6.11
C GLY A 111 -49.75 64.07 6.72
N ASP A 112 -48.96 63.36 5.92
CA ASP A 112 -47.79 62.61 6.40
C ASP A 112 -46.55 63.47 6.70
N LEU A 113 -46.55 64.74 6.24
CA LEU A 113 -45.48 65.75 6.29
C LEU A 113 -44.50 65.81 5.09
N VAL A 114 -44.79 65.11 3.99
CA VAL A 114 -44.21 65.31 2.65
C VAL A 114 -45.23 66.06 1.78
N THR A 115 -44.76 66.95 0.90
CA THR A 115 -45.64 67.76 0.03
C THR A 115 -45.84 67.10 -1.32
N ASP A 116 -47.05 67.11 -1.90
CA ASP A 116 -47.49 66.45 -3.16
C ASP A 116 -46.58 66.62 -4.41
N LEU A 117 -45.66 67.59 -4.39
CA LEU A 117 -44.66 67.82 -5.44
C LEU A 117 -43.36 67.02 -5.26
N ASP A 118 -42.98 66.74 -4.02
CA ASP A 118 -41.80 65.98 -3.59
C ASP A 118 -42.19 64.59 -3.04
N ASP A 119 -43.50 64.28 -2.99
CA ASP A 119 -44.12 63.01 -2.57
C ASP A 119 -44.39 62.07 -3.77
N ASN A 120 -44.12 60.79 -3.60
CA ASN A 120 -44.38 59.71 -4.57
C ASN A 120 -45.71 58.94 -4.33
N CYS A 121 -46.40 59.14 -3.21
CA CYS A 121 -47.76 58.64 -2.97
C CYS A 121 -48.71 59.71 -2.35
N PRO A 122 -49.07 60.80 -3.06
CA PRO A 122 -49.88 61.93 -2.54
C PRO A 122 -51.36 61.68 -2.20
N ALA A 123 -51.69 60.48 -1.75
CA ALA A 123 -53.00 60.06 -1.25
C ALA A 123 -52.87 58.75 -0.43
N HIS A 124 -51.69 58.43 0.12
CA HIS A 124 -51.36 57.19 0.82
C HIS A 124 -50.13 57.36 1.74
N PRO A 125 -50.31 57.80 3.01
CA PRO A 125 -49.23 58.29 3.88
C PRO A 125 -47.99 57.37 3.99
N ASN A 126 -46.85 57.83 3.47
CA ASN A 126 -45.61 57.07 3.32
C ASN A 126 -44.34 57.93 3.59
N LEU A 127 -44.20 58.44 4.81
CA LEU A 127 -43.15 59.39 5.24
C LEU A 127 -41.68 58.91 5.04
N ASN A 128 -41.49 57.62 4.75
CA ASN A 128 -40.23 57.02 4.35
C ASN A 128 -39.89 57.21 2.86
N GLN A 129 -40.89 57.47 2.00
CA GLN A 129 -40.78 57.69 0.56
C GLN A 129 -40.05 56.53 -0.15
N GLU A 130 -40.36 55.31 0.30
CA GLU A 130 -39.85 54.08 -0.29
C GLU A 130 -40.47 53.87 -1.69
N ASN A 131 -39.61 53.46 -2.61
CA ASN A 131 -39.86 53.24 -4.03
C ASN A 131 -38.75 52.28 -4.50
N LEU A 132 -39.13 51.04 -4.80
CA LEU A 132 -38.22 49.93 -5.07
C LEU A 132 -37.70 49.91 -6.53
N ASP A 133 -38.54 50.18 -7.53
CA ASP A 133 -38.19 50.13 -8.96
C ASP A 133 -37.57 51.43 -9.54
N ALA A 134 -37.72 52.55 -8.82
CA ALA A 134 -37.41 53.93 -9.18
C ALA A 134 -38.35 54.63 -10.21
N ASP A 135 -39.66 54.33 -10.21
CA ASP A 135 -40.73 55.03 -10.96
C ASP A 135 -41.08 56.43 -10.37
N GLN A 136 -42.36 56.76 -10.26
CA GLN A 136 -42.97 58.01 -9.81
C GLN A 136 -44.09 57.76 -8.79
N ALA A 137 -44.58 56.51 -8.66
CA ALA A 137 -45.30 56.04 -7.48
C ALA A 137 -44.30 55.70 -6.34
N GLY A 138 -44.80 55.26 -5.20
CA GLY A 138 -44.02 54.66 -4.11
C GLY A 138 -44.67 53.37 -3.63
N ASP A 139 -43.94 52.57 -2.85
CA ASP A 139 -44.24 51.16 -2.58
C ASP A 139 -45.66 50.90 -2.01
N ILE A 140 -46.22 51.88 -1.31
CA ILE A 140 -47.55 51.81 -0.67
C ILE A 140 -48.70 52.08 -1.67
N CYS A 141 -48.44 52.79 -2.76
CA CYS A 141 -49.44 53.13 -3.78
C CYS A 141 -49.17 52.51 -5.17
N ASP A 142 -48.05 51.81 -5.36
CA ASP A 142 -47.75 51.12 -6.62
C ASP A 142 -48.66 49.90 -6.86
N THR A 143 -48.70 49.48 -8.12
CA THR A 143 -49.40 48.31 -8.65
C THR A 143 -48.47 47.29 -9.32
N ASP A 144 -47.18 47.61 -9.47
CA ASP A 144 -46.14 46.90 -10.23
C ASP A 144 -44.78 47.14 -9.50
N LEU A 145 -44.63 46.60 -8.27
CA LEU A 145 -43.73 47.12 -7.22
C LEU A 145 -42.22 47.07 -7.54
N ASP A 146 -41.78 46.16 -8.40
CA ASP A 146 -40.38 46.07 -8.86
C ASP A 146 -40.19 46.46 -10.34
N GLY A 147 -41.27 46.88 -11.00
CA GLY A 147 -41.27 47.46 -12.34
C GLY A 147 -41.07 46.47 -13.49
N ASP A 148 -41.25 45.16 -13.26
CA ASP A 148 -41.07 44.12 -14.29
C ASP A 148 -42.16 44.12 -15.39
N GLY A 149 -43.37 44.61 -15.06
CA GLY A 149 -44.55 44.67 -15.91
C GLY A 149 -45.71 43.72 -15.54
N ILE A 150 -45.59 42.98 -14.45
CA ILE A 150 -46.61 42.13 -13.83
C ILE A 150 -47.12 42.83 -12.57
N ASN A 151 -48.44 42.77 -12.36
CA ASN A 151 -49.06 43.54 -11.27
C ASN A 151 -49.15 42.65 -10.03
N ASN A 152 -48.63 43.13 -8.90
CA ASN A 152 -48.42 42.41 -7.62
C ASN A 152 -49.47 41.34 -7.26
N PRO A 153 -50.79 41.53 -7.49
CA PRO A 153 -51.81 40.49 -7.20
C PRO A 153 -51.85 39.28 -8.17
N ASN A 154 -50.94 39.20 -9.16
CA ASN A 154 -50.83 38.12 -10.16
C ASN A 154 -49.36 37.76 -10.44
N ASP A 155 -48.49 38.30 -9.61
CA ASP A 155 -47.05 38.20 -9.59
C ASP A 155 -46.69 37.12 -8.56
N VAL A 156 -45.63 36.34 -8.81
CA VAL A 156 -45.15 35.29 -7.89
C VAL A 156 -43.95 35.77 -7.07
N CYS A 157 -43.26 36.83 -7.48
CA CYS A 157 -42.19 37.48 -6.74
C CYS A 157 -42.43 38.99 -6.59
N PRO A 158 -43.47 39.45 -5.84
CA PRO A 158 -43.99 40.83 -5.91
C PRO A 158 -43.12 41.97 -5.34
N SER A 159 -41.81 41.75 -5.23
CA SER A 159 -40.78 42.69 -4.82
C SER A 159 -39.39 42.31 -5.36
N LEU A 160 -39.32 41.49 -6.43
CA LEU A 160 -38.08 41.01 -7.05
C LEU A 160 -38.32 40.56 -8.50
N ALA A 161 -38.32 41.54 -9.41
CA ALA A 161 -38.65 41.45 -10.84
C ALA A 161 -38.22 40.15 -11.56
N ASP A 162 -39.19 39.25 -11.83
CA ASP A 162 -38.94 37.89 -12.33
C ASP A 162 -39.49 37.57 -13.74
N ALA A 163 -40.36 38.41 -14.34
CA ALA A 163 -40.90 38.57 -15.72
C ALA A 163 -41.18 37.38 -16.67
N GLY A 164 -40.63 36.20 -16.41
CA GLY A 164 -41.06 34.92 -16.94
C GLY A 164 -42.22 34.32 -16.13
N GLN A 165 -42.29 34.63 -14.83
CA GLN A 165 -43.02 33.87 -13.80
C GLN A 165 -42.73 32.36 -13.92
N GLU A 166 -41.47 32.02 -13.63
CA GLU A 166 -41.07 30.62 -13.47
C GLU A 166 -41.41 30.23 -12.02
N ASP A 167 -42.04 29.05 -11.88
CA ASP A 167 -42.83 28.54 -10.74
C ASP A 167 -42.74 27.01 -10.89
N LEU A 168 -41.63 26.44 -10.38
CA LEU A 168 -41.17 25.07 -10.65
C LEU A 168 -42.00 24.00 -9.91
N ASP A 169 -42.22 24.15 -8.60
CA ASP A 169 -43.03 23.23 -7.77
C ASP A 169 -44.57 23.42 -8.00
N GLY A 170 -45.02 24.67 -8.09
CA GLY A 170 -46.43 25.07 -8.19
C GLY A 170 -47.06 25.73 -6.95
N ASP A 171 -46.30 26.13 -5.92
CA ASP A 171 -46.75 26.83 -4.70
C ASP A 171 -47.44 28.16 -5.03
N ARG A 172 -46.81 28.93 -5.94
CA ARG A 172 -47.02 30.36 -6.32
C ARG A 172 -46.17 31.40 -5.58
N LEU A 173 -45.10 30.99 -4.92
CA LEU A 173 -43.85 31.74 -4.96
C LEU A 173 -43.19 31.47 -6.34
N GLY A 174 -42.10 32.14 -6.67
CA GLY A 174 -41.47 32.01 -8.00
C GLY A 174 -39.97 31.82 -7.89
N ASP A 175 -39.37 31.16 -8.88
CA ASP A 175 -37.97 30.67 -8.85
C ASP A 175 -36.90 31.69 -8.44
N VAL A 176 -37.19 32.99 -8.54
CA VAL A 176 -36.26 34.10 -8.23
C VAL A 176 -36.37 34.57 -6.77
N CYS A 177 -37.43 34.19 -6.06
CA CYS A 177 -37.73 34.58 -4.68
C CYS A 177 -38.17 33.42 -3.77
N ASP A 178 -38.22 32.20 -4.30
CA ASP A 178 -38.47 30.98 -3.54
C ASP A 178 -37.22 30.57 -2.74
N PRO A 179 -37.32 30.27 -1.44
CA PRO A 179 -36.24 29.64 -0.69
C PRO A 179 -36.17 28.12 -0.87
N ASP A 180 -37.19 27.46 -1.44
CA ASP A 180 -37.32 26.01 -1.67
C ASP A 180 -37.97 25.82 -3.05
N VAL A 181 -37.19 26.02 -4.12
CA VAL A 181 -37.74 26.28 -5.48
C VAL A 181 -38.37 25.05 -6.15
N ASP A 182 -38.08 23.82 -5.71
CA ASP A 182 -38.71 22.62 -6.26
C ASP A 182 -39.68 21.88 -5.32
N GLY A 183 -39.80 22.34 -4.07
CA GLY A 183 -40.82 21.93 -3.10
C GLY A 183 -40.54 20.58 -2.44
N ASP A 184 -39.26 20.24 -2.29
CA ASP A 184 -38.82 19.02 -1.63
C ASP A 184 -38.94 19.14 -0.09
N GLY A 185 -38.46 20.25 0.48
CA GLY A 185 -38.45 20.55 1.91
C GLY A 185 -37.15 21.21 2.43
N ARG A 186 -36.02 21.11 1.70
CA ARG A 186 -34.76 21.81 1.98
C ARG A 186 -34.77 23.20 1.34
N ALA A 187 -33.75 24.01 1.62
CA ALA A 187 -33.66 25.36 1.08
C ALA A 187 -32.51 25.45 0.06
N ASN A 188 -32.69 26.20 -1.04
CA ASN A 188 -31.74 26.37 -2.17
C ASN A 188 -30.25 26.60 -1.81
N VAL A 189 -29.95 27.02 -0.58
CA VAL A 189 -28.60 27.33 -0.08
C VAL A 189 -27.94 26.22 0.75
N ALA A 190 -28.69 25.14 0.99
CA ALA A 190 -28.26 23.90 1.64
C ALA A 190 -28.67 22.65 0.83
N ASP A 191 -29.42 22.85 -0.25
CA ASP A 191 -29.90 21.86 -1.20
C ASP A 191 -28.84 21.64 -2.30
N ASN A 192 -28.32 20.41 -2.37
CA ASN A 192 -27.34 19.93 -3.34
C ASN A 192 -27.96 19.64 -4.72
N CYS A 193 -29.29 19.63 -4.84
CA CYS A 193 -30.02 19.55 -6.11
C CYS A 193 -31.09 20.63 -6.23
N GLU A 194 -30.71 21.92 -6.13
CA GLU A 194 -31.57 23.14 -6.18
C GLU A 194 -32.81 23.11 -7.12
N ARG A 195 -32.87 22.24 -8.13
CA ARG A 195 -33.94 22.17 -9.13
C ARG A 195 -34.43 20.75 -9.46
N VAL A 196 -34.08 19.74 -8.68
CA VAL A 196 -34.53 18.33 -8.81
C VAL A 196 -34.81 17.71 -7.42
N PRO A 197 -36.08 17.52 -7.01
CA PRO A 197 -36.43 17.20 -5.62
C PRO A 197 -35.78 15.92 -5.08
N ASN A 198 -34.89 16.02 -4.08
CA ASN A 198 -34.01 14.94 -3.60
C ASN A 198 -34.05 14.74 -2.06
N ARG A 199 -35.22 14.51 -1.50
CA ARG A 199 -35.51 14.53 -0.03
C ARG A 199 -34.61 13.79 0.94
N GLU A 200 -33.89 12.79 0.47
CA GLU A 200 -33.00 11.98 1.30
C GLU A 200 -31.54 12.52 1.24
N PHE A 201 -31.28 13.51 0.38
CA PHE A 201 -30.07 14.33 0.23
C PHE A 201 -28.75 13.64 -0.06
N GLU A 202 -28.84 12.37 -0.48
CA GLU A 202 -27.80 11.53 -1.06
C GLU A 202 -26.84 12.36 -1.96
N ASP A 203 -25.53 12.24 -1.68
CA ASP A 203 -24.37 13.00 -2.23
C ASP A 203 -23.16 12.03 -2.23
N GLN A 204 -23.23 10.99 -3.07
CA GLN A 204 -22.40 9.77 -2.94
C GLN A 204 -20.87 10.01 -3.08
N ASP A 205 -20.43 11.00 -3.86
CA ASP A 205 -19.01 11.35 -4.04
C ASP A 205 -18.52 12.50 -3.13
N GLY A 206 -19.44 13.32 -2.61
CA GLY A 206 -19.14 14.50 -1.80
C GLY A 206 -18.71 15.76 -2.58
N ASP A 207 -18.95 15.87 -3.89
CA ASP A 207 -18.75 17.11 -4.68
C ASP A 207 -19.64 18.26 -4.13
N GLY A 208 -20.79 17.92 -3.57
CA GLY A 208 -21.85 18.86 -3.17
C GLY A 208 -22.93 19.05 -4.24
N VAL A 209 -23.06 18.09 -5.16
CA VAL A 209 -24.19 17.91 -6.07
C VAL A 209 -24.83 16.56 -5.74
N GLY A 210 -26.15 16.54 -5.53
CA GLY A 210 -26.83 15.33 -5.05
C GLY A 210 -27.14 14.31 -6.14
N ASP A 211 -27.23 13.05 -5.77
CA ASP A 211 -27.43 11.88 -6.65
C ASP A 211 -28.60 12.05 -7.65
N ALA A 212 -29.68 12.70 -7.22
CA ALA A 212 -30.88 12.90 -8.03
C ALA A 212 -30.66 13.84 -9.24
N CYS A 213 -29.60 14.64 -9.23
CA CYS A 213 -29.24 15.58 -10.29
C CYS A 213 -27.82 15.41 -10.84
N ASP A 214 -27.01 14.54 -10.24
CA ASP A 214 -25.61 14.35 -10.62
C ASP A 214 -25.41 13.55 -11.93
N PRO A 215 -24.43 13.92 -12.78
CA PRO A 215 -24.06 13.16 -13.98
C PRO A 215 -23.01 12.05 -13.80
N ASP A 216 -22.32 11.95 -12.66
CA ASP A 216 -20.98 11.37 -12.44
C ASP A 216 -20.88 10.86 -10.97
N LEU A 217 -21.72 9.87 -10.60
CA LEU A 217 -22.28 9.64 -9.26
C LEU A 217 -21.27 9.23 -8.16
N ASP A 218 -20.10 8.74 -8.55
CA ASP A 218 -19.00 8.31 -7.66
C ASP A 218 -17.78 9.25 -7.72
N GLY A 219 -17.86 10.33 -8.51
CA GLY A 219 -16.80 11.31 -8.70
C GLY A 219 -15.60 10.86 -9.55
N ASP A 220 -15.67 9.70 -10.21
CA ASP A 220 -14.52 9.13 -10.93
C ASP A 220 -14.17 9.85 -12.26
N GLY A 221 -15.18 10.46 -12.89
CA GLY A 221 -15.09 11.16 -14.18
C GLY A 221 -15.75 10.45 -15.39
N VAL A 222 -16.60 9.44 -15.18
CA VAL A 222 -17.34 8.69 -16.21
C VAL A 222 -18.86 8.88 -16.09
N ASP A 223 -19.45 9.68 -16.99
CA ASP A 223 -20.91 9.95 -17.06
C ASP A 223 -21.79 8.67 -16.78
N ASN A 224 -22.72 8.71 -15.82
CA ASN A 224 -23.71 7.65 -15.42
C ASN A 224 -24.54 7.00 -16.56
N ASP A 225 -24.45 7.52 -17.79
CA ASP A 225 -25.12 7.04 -19.01
C ASP A 225 -24.21 6.08 -19.82
N VAL A 226 -22.96 5.85 -19.37
CA VAL A 226 -21.97 4.92 -19.96
C VAL A 226 -21.18 4.07 -18.95
N ASP A 227 -21.16 4.49 -17.68
CA ASP A 227 -20.56 3.81 -16.53
C ASP A 227 -21.13 2.37 -16.29
N ASN A 228 -20.30 1.49 -15.70
CA ASN A 228 -20.66 0.15 -15.22
C ASN A 228 -20.68 -0.03 -13.69
N CYS A 229 -20.12 0.88 -12.88
CA CYS A 229 -20.15 0.82 -11.41
C CYS A 229 -20.68 2.12 -10.76
N LEU A 230 -21.98 2.34 -10.91
CA LEU A 230 -22.74 3.56 -10.57
C LEU A 230 -22.59 4.14 -9.15
N LEU A 231 -21.86 3.51 -8.24
CA LEU A 231 -21.63 3.96 -6.87
C LEU A 231 -20.16 3.81 -6.42
N ASP A 232 -19.29 3.20 -7.25
CA ASP A 232 -18.01 2.61 -6.83
C ASP A 232 -16.89 2.94 -7.84
N SER A 233 -16.27 4.12 -7.66
CA SER A 233 -15.28 4.77 -8.54
C SER A 233 -14.29 3.82 -9.25
N ASN A 234 -14.47 3.60 -10.56
CA ASN A 234 -13.69 2.65 -11.36
C ASN A 234 -13.19 3.21 -12.74
N ALA A 235 -12.61 4.42 -12.75
CA ALA A 235 -12.42 5.26 -13.96
C ALA A 235 -11.65 4.71 -15.18
N ASP A 236 -11.12 3.48 -15.14
CA ASP A 236 -10.62 2.75 -16.31
C ASP A 236 -11.64 1.77 -16.94
N GLN A 237 -12.71 1.46 -16.21
CA GLN A 237 -13.91 0.73 -16.61
C GLN A 237 -13.56 -0.66 -17.14
N VAL A 238 -12.99 -1.44 -16.23
CA VAL A 238 -12.77 -2.87 -16.41
C VAL A 238 -14.10 -3.62 -16.17
N ASP A 239 -14.19 -4.79 -16.77
CA ASP A 239 -15.38 -5.57 -17.13
C ASP A 239 -14.78 -6.93 -17.55
N LEU A 240 -14.29 -7.70 -16.55
CA LEU A 240 -13.42 -8.86 -16.75
C LEU A 240 -14.16 -10.06 -17.39
N ASP A 241 -15.31 -10.48 -16.84
CA ASP A 241 -16.17 -11.54 -17.39
C ASP A 241 -16.92 -11.10 -18.69
N LEU A 242 -17.36 -9.83 -18.73
CA LEU A 242 -18.23 -9.15 -19.70
C LEU A 242 -19.78 -9.24 -19.47
N ASP A 243 -20.26 -9.28 -18.22
CA ASP A 243 -21.67 -9.22 -17.79
C ASP A 243 -22.32 -7.86 -18.09
N LEU A 244 -21.58 -6.77 -17.79
CA LEU A 244 -21.95 -5.34 -17.72
C LEU A 244 -22.06 -4.71 -16.30
N ALA A 245 -21.69 -5.41 -15.23
CA ALA A 245 -21.09 -4.79 -14.04
C ALA A 245 -19.61 -4.43 -14.34
N GLY A 246 -18.77 -4.29 -13.31
CA GLY A 246 -17.33 -4.09 -13.45
C GLY A 246 -16.57 -4.32 -12.15
N ASP A 247 -15.24 -4.40 -12.28
CA ASP A 247 -14.23 -4.87 -11.31
C ASP A 247 -14.10 -4.05 -9.99
N ALA A 248 -15.13 -3.29 -9.61
CA ALA A 248 -15.24 -2.51 -8.38
C ALA A 248 -16.63 -2.62 -7.70
N CYS A 249 -17.60 -3.25 -8.37
CA CYS A 249 -19.00 -3.34 -7.94
C CYS A 249 -19.68 -4.67 -8.33
N ASP A 250 -19.06 -5.50 -9.17
CA ASP A 250 -19.34 -6.94 -9.13
C ASP A 250 -18.81 -7.53 -7.81
N HIS A 251 -19.16 -8.79 -7.54
CA HIS A 251 -18.71 -9.53 -6.34
C HIS A 251 -18.18 -10.93 -6.72
N ASP A 252 -18.06 -11.24 -8.02
CA ASP A 252 -17.59 -12.49 -8.64
C ASP A 252 -16.97 -12.04 -9.98
N ASP A 253 -15.77 -11.45 -9.90
CA ASP A 253 -15.19 -10.63 -10.99
C ASP A 253 -14.96 -11.39 -12.32
N ASP A 254 -15.07 -12.74 -12.33
CA ASP A 254 -14.83 -13.55 -13.53
C ASP A 254 -15.88 -14.64 -13.89
N ASP A 255 -17.07 -14.66 -13.26
CA ASP A 255 -18.20 -15.59 -13.50
C ASP A 255 -17.86 -17.05 -13.12
N ASP A 256 -17.23 -17.22 -11.94
CA ASP A 256 -16.74 -18.46 -11.31
C ASP A 256 -17.83 -19.22 -10.52
N GLU A 257 -18.81 -18.50 -9.95
CA GLU A 257 -19.74 -18.91 -8.88
C GLU A 257 -19.14 -18.81 -7.44
N THR A 258 -17.98 -18.15 -7.24
CA THR A 258 -17.37 -17.79 -5.94
C THR A 258 -17.36 -16.26 -5.73
N ASP A 259 -17.42 -15.78 -4.47
CA ASP A 259 -17.44 -14.34 -4.12
C ASP A 259 -16.02 -13.82 -3.84
N ASP A 260 -15.65 -12.64 -4.36
CA ASP A 260 -14.28 -12.07 -4.31
C ASP A 260 -13.69 -11.95 -2.89
N LEU A 261 -14.55 -11.90 -1.86
CA LEU A 261 -14.14 -11.84 -0.45
C LEU A 261 -13.70 -13.19 0.13
N VAL A 262 -13.98 -14.29 -0.58
CA VAL A 262 -13.64 -15.67 -0.19
C VAL A 262 -12.94 -16.47 -1.29
N ASP A 263 -12.89 -15.94 -2.52
CA ASP A 263 -12.11 -16.49 -3.63
C ASP A 263 -10.59 -16.31 -3.38
N ASN A 264 -9.81 -17.37 -3.61
CA ASN A 264 -8.36 -17.36 -3.54
C ASN A 264 -7.66 -16.88 -4.84
N CYS A 265 -8.43 -16.68 -5.92
CA CYS A 265 -8.02 -16.00 -7.16
C CYS A 265 -9.12 -15.10 -7.77
N PRO A 266 -9.51 -13.96 -7.13
CA PRO A 266 -10.59 -13.04 -7.54
C PRO A 266 -10.46 -12.33 -8.91
N GLN A 267 -9.71 -12.88 -9.85
CA GLN A 267 -9.42 -12.36 -11.19
C GLN A 267 -9.14 -13.51 -12.21
N GLN A 268 -9.26 -14.80 -11.83
CA GLN A 268 -8.92 -15.90 -12.75
C GLN A 268 -9.59 -17.30 -12.59
N PHE A 269 -10.91 -17.39 -12.60
CA PHE A 269 -11.78 -18.57 -12.86
C PHE A 269 -11.18 -19.92 -12.44
N ASN A 270 -11.45 -20.27 -11.19
CA ASN A 270 -10.89 -21.36 -10.42
C ASN A 270 -11.97 -22.02 -9.54
N PRO A 271 -13.10 -22.52 -10.08
CA PRO A 271 -14.33 -22.84 -9.32
C PRO A 271 -14.26 -24.15 -8.52
N LEU A 272 -13.05 -24.55 -8.16
CA LEU A 272 -12.69 -25.62 -7.25
C LEU A 272 -11.90 -25.10 -6.05
N GLN A 273 -11.51 -23.81 -6.03
CA GLN A 273 -10.81 -23.11 -4.94
C GLN A 273 -9.62 -23.93 -4.41
N LEU A 274 -8.81 -24.45 -5.36
CA LEU A 274 -7.62 -25.21 -5.04
C LEU A 274 -6.52 -24.28 -4.55
N ASP A 275 -5.81 -24.72 -3.52
CA ASP A 275 -4.70 -24.07 -2.82
C ASP A 275 -3.84 -25.22 -2.29
N LEU A 276 -2.80 -25.58 -3.05
CA LEU A 276 -2.00 -26.78 -2.83
C LEU A 276 -0.94 -26.62 -1.72
N ASP A 277 -0.33 -25.44 -1.56
CA ASP A 277 0.68 -25.18 -0.52
C ASP A 277 0.09 -24.67 0.82
N LEU A 278 -1.13 -24.11 0.80
CA LEU A 278 -1.88 -23.54 1.92
C LEU A 278 -1.38 -22.17 2.43
N ASP A 279 -0.82 -21.34 1.54
CA ASP A 279 -0.55 -19.90 1.70
C ASP A 279 -1.84 -19.06 1.71
N GLY A 280 -2.81 -19.42 0.86
CA GLY A 280 -4.09 -18.71 0.68
C GLY A 280 -4.26 -18.00 -0.67
N ILE A 281 -3.30 -18.13 -1.59
CA ILE A 281 -3.46 -17.88 -3.03
C ILE A 281 -3.93 -19.20 -3.68
N GLY A 282 -4.70 -19.13 -4.76
CA GLY A 282 -5.15 -20.34 -5.48
C GLY A 282 -4.23 -20.79 -6.61
N ASP A 283 -4.18 -22.11 -6.86
CA ASP A 283 -3.37 -22.77 -7.91
C ASP A 283 -3.48 -22.08 -9.29
N ALA A 284 -4.64 -21.46 -9.59
CA ALA A 284 -4.88 -20.83 -10.88
C ALA A 284 -4.12 -19.51 -11.08
N CYS A 285 -3.85 -18.76 -10.01
CA CYS A 285 -3.30 -17.41 -10.05
C CYS A 285 -2.00 -17.23 -9.26
N ASP A 286 -1.52 -18.27 -8.59
CA ASP A 286 -0.12 -18.32 -8.15
C ASP A 286 0.84 -18.34 -9.36
N ASP A 287 2.11 -18.03 -9.10
CA ASP A 287 3.23 -18.28 -9.99
C ASP A 287 4.06 -19.51 -9.47
N ASP A 288 3.79 -20.06 -8.28
CA ASP A 288 4.57 -21.06 -7.50
C ASP A 288 3.62 -22.12 -6.85
N GLU A 289 2.84 -22.87 -7.66
CA GLU A 289 1.67 -23.72 -7.30
C GLU A 289 1.83 -24.61 -6.04
N ASP A 290 3.05 -25.03 -5.63
CA ASP A 290 3.29 -25.87 -4.45
C ASP A 290 4.21 -25.28 -3.36
N GLY A 291 4.59 -24.01 -3.50
CA GLY A 291 5.31 -23.23 -2.48
C GLY A 291 6.79 -23.63 -2.26
N ASP A 292 7.43 -24.37 -3.17
CA ASP A 292 8.84 -24.76 -3.01
C ASP A 292 9.85 -23.63 -3.19
N THR A 293 9.42 -22.49 -3.74
CA THR A 293 10.19 -21.31 -4.18
C THR A 293 10.74 -21.35 -5.61
N VAL A 294 10.22 -22.23 -6.47
CA VAL A 294 10.49 -22.27 -7.91
C VAL A 294 9.20 -22.12 -8.71
N PRO A 295 9.01 -20.98 -9.42
CA PRO A 295 7.79 -20.73 -10.18
C PRO A 295 7.48 -21.75 -11.29
N ASP A 296 6.22 -22.15 -11.48
CA ASP A 296 5.75 -23.24 -12.39
C ASP A 296 6.32 -23.12 -13.81
N ALA A 297 6.45 -21.89 -14.30
CA ALA A 297 6.97 -21.59 -15.63
C ALA A 297 8.47 -21.94 -15.81
N ALA A 298 9.15 -22.31 -14.72
CA ALA A 298 10.53 -22.79 -14.63
C ALA A 298 10.65 -24.13 -13.88
N ASP A 299 9.58 -24.63 -13.26
CA ASP A 299 9.49 -25.89 -12.53
C ASP A 299 9.29 -27.10 -13.47
N ASN A 300 9.77 -28.27 -13.04
CA ASN A 300 9.56 -29.57 -13.67
C ASN A 300 8.57 -30.50 -12.93
N CYS A 301 8.18 -30.19 -11.68
CA CYS A 301 7.08 -30.79 -10.94
C CYS A 301 6.16 -29.75 -10.24
N PRO A 302 5.45 -28.86 -10.97
CA PRO A 302 4.61 -27.77 -10.40
C PRO A 302 3.54 -28.10 -9.35
N ALA A 303 3.39 -29.35 -8.95
CA ALA A 303 2.40 -29.76 -7.94
C ALA A 303 2.98 -30.77 -6.93
N VAL A 304 4.31 -30.85 -6.81
CA VAL A 304 5.03 -31.77 -5.90
C VAL A 304 6.38 -31.18 -5.44
N SER A 305 6.32 -30.21 -4.52
CA SER A 305 7.42 -29.44 -3.93
C SER A 305 8.81 -30.09 -3.95
N ASN A 306 9.68 -29.65 -4.87
CA ASN A 306 10.93 -30.33 -5.23
C ASN A 306 12.21 -29.46 -5.29
N GLY A 307 12.13 -28.16 -4.94
CA GLY A 307 12.96 -26.98 -5.32
C GLY A 307 14.50 -27.02 -5.35
N ALA A 308 15.09 -28.20 -5.16
CA ALA A 308 16.33 -28.57 -5.81
C ALA A 308 16.22 -28.67 -7.34
N GLN A 309 15.02 -28.88 -7.91
CA GLN A 309 14.78 -28.99 -9.36
C GLN A 309 15.66 -30.06 -10.01
N THR A 310 15.57 -31.28 -9.46
CA THR A 310 16.28 -32.45 -9.99
C THR A 310 15.51 -33.01 -11.18
N ASP A 311 16.24 -33.31 -12.24
CA ASP A 311 15.79 -33.76 -13.56
C ASP A 311 16.87 -34.74 -14.05
N THR A 312 16.84 -35.98 -13.55
CA THR A 312 17.97 -36.91 -13.65
C THR A 312 18.21 -37.43 -15.08
N ASP A 313 17.16 -37.69 -15.87
CA ASP A 313 17.27 -38.10 -17.28
C ASP A 313 17.32 -36.93 -18.29
N ALA A 314 16.74 -35.77 -17.94
CA ALA A 314 16.50 -34.58 -18.79
C ALA A 314 15.35 -34.69 -19.83
N ASP A 315 14.27 -35.41 -19.52
CA ASP A 315 12.96 -35.34 -20.21
C ASP A 315 12.28 -33.98 -19.99
N GLY A 316 12.29 -33.51 -18.74
CA GLY A 316 11.61 -32.28 -18.28
C GLY A 316 10.38 -32.50 -17.38
N LEU A 317 10.17 -33.72 -16.87
CA LEU A 317 9.62 -33.95 -15.53
C LEU A 317 10.76 -33.84 -14.50
N GLY A 318 10.50 -34.16 -13.23
CA GLY A 318 11.53 -34.18 -12.19
C GLY A 318 11.39 -35.33 -11.22
N ASP A 319 12.47 -35.63 -10.49
CA ASP A 319 12.63 -36.77 -9.59
C ASP A 319 11.64 -36.82 -8.38
N ALA A 320 10.68 -35.90 -8.32
CA ALA A 320 9.59 -35.86 -7.35
C ALA A 320 8.22 -36.26 -7.94
N CYS A 321 8.10 -36.30 -9.27
CA CYS A 321 6.85 -36.52 -10.00
C CYS A 321 6.97 -37.45 -11.23
N ASP A 322 8.15 -38.03 -11.48
CA ASP A 322 8.30 -39.18 -12.39
C ASP A 322 8.07 -40.52 -11.65
N ASP A 323 8.06 -41.63 -12.40
CA ASP A 323 7.97 -43.03 -11.95
C ASP A 323 9.22 -43.86 -12.38
N ASP A 324 10.14 -43.31 -13.19
CA ASP A 324 11.28 -43.96 -13.86
C ASP A 324 12.46 -42.95 -13.99
N ASP A 325 13.00 -42.49 -12.85
CA ASP A 325 13.91 -41.33 -12.65
C ASP A 325 15.11 -41.20 -13.64
N ASP A 326 15.51 -42.29 -14.32
CA ASP A 326 16.66 -42.34 -15.23
C ASP A 326 16.41 -42.92 -16.65
N ASP A 327 15.14 -43.16 -17.04
CA ASP A 327 14.66 -43.67 -18.36
C ASP A 327 15.35 -44.98 -18.85
N ASP A 328 15.68 -45.94 -17.96
CA ASP A 328 16.29 -47.24 -18.35
C ASP A 328 15.30 -48.31 -18.90
N GLU A 329 14.00 -48.06 -18.77
CA GLU A 329 12.87 -49.02 -18.86
C GLU A 329 12.53 -49.72 -17.51
N THR A 330 12.93 -49.19 -16.34
CA THR A 330 12.74 -49.80 -14.99
C THR A 330 12.35 -48.81 -13.87
N ILE A 331 11.06 -48.79 -13.51
CA ILE A 331 10.50 -47.93 -12.45
C ILE A 331 11.22 -48.04 -11.07
N ASP A 332 11.33 -46.92 -10.35
CA ASP A 332 12.16 -46.75 -9.14
C ASP A 332 11.85 -47.75 -8.02
N LEU A 333 10.57 -48.15 -7.91
CA LEU A 333 10.09 -49.13 -6.92
C LEU A 333 10.62 -50.56 -7.16
N GLU A 334 11.11 -50.85 -8.36
CA GLU A 334 11.66 -52.15 -8.77
C GLU A 334 13.16 -52.10 -9.13
N ASP A 335 13.76 -50.89 -9.23
CA ASP A 335 15.18 -50.67 -9.57
C ASP A 335 16.16 -50.87 -8.38
N ASN A 336 17.45 -51.06 -8.67
CA ASN A 336 18.55 -51.12 -7.70
C ASN A 336 19.53 -49.92 -7.73
N CYS A 337 19.38 -49.02 -8.71
CA CYS A 337 20.03 -47.72 -8.86
C CYS A 337 19.08 -46.70 -9.55
N PRO A 338 17.94 -46.28 -8.94
CA PRO A 338 16.92 -45.47 -9.64
C PRO A 338 17.37 -44.17 -10.33
N THR A 339 18.57 -43.67 -10.04
CA THR A 339 19.08 -42.37 -10.55
C THR A 339 20.35 -42.54 -11.40
N ASP A 340 20.62 -43.76 -11.90
CA ASP A 340 21.92 -44.17 -12.46
C ASP A 340 21.77 -45.30 -13.52
N SER A 341 20.95 -45.05 -14.53
CA SER A 341 20.48 -45.89 -15.66
C SER A 341 21.34 -47.12 -16.02
N ASN A 342 20.80 -48.33 -15.81
CA ASN A 342 21.62 -49.55 -15.79
C ASN A 342 21.17 -50.82 -16.57
N GLU A 343 19.97 -50.91 -17.20
CA GLU A 343 19.26 -51.94 -18.03
C GLU A 343 19.48 -53.44 -17.70
N ASP A 344 20.72 -53.87 -17.43
CA ASP A 344 21.09 -55.24 -17.06
C ASP A 344 21.16 -55.52 -15.55
N GLN A 345 20.85 -54.52 -14.70
CA GLN A 345 20.65 -54.64 -13.24
C GLN A 345 21.79 -55.42 -12.60
N ALA A 346 23.00 -54.92 -12.89
CA ALA A 346 24.25 -55.51 -12.44
C ALA A 346 24.39 -55.36 -10.91
N ASN A 347 24.91 -56.41 -10.27
CA ASN A 347 25.22 -56.44 -8.84
C ASN A 347 26.29 -57.53 -8.62
N LEU A 348 27.54 -57.11 -8.41
CA LEU A 348 28.74 -57.96 -8.39
C LEU A 348 28.95 -58.69 -7.05
N ASP A 349 28.71 -58.01 -5.93
CA ASP A 349 28.91 -58.47 -4.55
C ASP A 349 27.71 -59.28 -3.99
N GLY A 350 26.47 -58.82 -4.24
CA GLY A 350 25.21 -59.39 -3.77
C GLY A 350 24.45 -58.63 -2.66
N ASP A 351 24.76 -57.37 -2.39
CA ASP A 351 24.27 -56.53 -1.29
C ASP A 351 22.80 -56.06 -1.46
N GLY A 352 22.52 -55.24 -2.47
CA GLY A 352 21.25 -54.53 -2.64
C GLY A 352 21.28 -53.40 -3.68
N PHE A 353 22.37 -52.64 -3.77
CA PHE A 353 22.61 -51.63 -4.83
C PHE A 353 22.97 -52.28 -6.19
N GLY A 354 23.47 -51.52 -7.17
CA GLY A 354 23.97 -52.07 -8.44
C GLY A 354 25.31 -51.48 -8.89
N ASP A 355 26.04 -52.18 -9.78
CA ASP A 355 27.42 -51.86 -10.23
C ASP A 355 27.61 -50.44 -10.84
N VAL A 356 26.55 -49.63 -10.94
CA VAL A 356 26.58 -48.23 -11.42
C VAL A 356 26.47 -47.21 -10.28
N CYS A 357 25.72 -47.54 -9.21
CA CYS A 357 25.49 -46.68 -8.04
C CYS A 357 26.04 -47.24 -6.71
N ASP A 358 26.65 -48.42 -6.72
CA ASP A 358 27.45 -48.92 -5.59
C ASP A 358 28.77 -48.13 -5.51
N ASP A 359 29.23 -47.94 -4.27
CA ASP A 359 30.49 -47.25 -3.96
C ASP A 359 31.68 -48.25 -3.91
N ASP A 360 31.47 -49.59 -3.76
CA ASP A 360 32.51 -50.63 -3.53
C ASP A 360 32.14 -51.96 -4.24
N ASP A 361 32.09 -51.95 -5.57
CA ASP A 361 31.73 -53.01 -6.55
C ASP A 361 32.36 -54.39 -6.22
N ASP A 362 33.60 -54.39 -5.73
CA ASP A 362 34.39 -55.58 -5.35
C ASP A 362 34.18 -56.02 -3.87
N SER A 363 33.65 -55.13 -3.01
CA SER A 363 33.37 -55.35 -1.57
C SER A 363 34.63 -55.65 -0.74
N ASP A 364 35.72 -54.98 -1.13
CA ASP A 364 37.08 -55.07 -0.59
C ASP A 364 37.27 -54.12 0.62
N GLY A 365 36.50 -53.02 0.64
CA GLY A 365 36.62 -51.92 1.59
C GLY A 365 37.39 -50.72 1.03
N SER A 366 37.48 -50.62 -0.30
CA SER A 366 38.18 -49.58 -1.07
C SER A 366 37.19 -49.06 -2.11
N PRO A 367 36.51 -47.92 -1.89
CA PRO A 367 35.47 -47.47 -2.81
C PRO A 367 36.00 -47.21 -4.23
N ASP A 368 35.24 -47.47 -5.28
CA ASP A 368 35.73 -47.60 -6.66
C ASP A 368 36.32 -46.32 -7.26
N LEU A 369 35.77 -45.16 -6.89
CA LEU A 369 36.37 -43.84 -7.15
C LEU A 369 37.75 -43.65 -6.49
N SER A 370 38.19 -44.62 -5.68
CA SER A 370 39.51 -44.76 -5.07
C SER A 370 40.11 -46.18 -5.22
N ASP A 371 39.49 -47.08 -5.99
CA ASP A 371 40.05 -48.41 -6.29
C ASP A 371 40.72 -48.46 -7.67
N ASN A 372 42.05 -48.39 -7.61
CA ASN A 372 42.91 -48.51 -8.78
C ASN A 372 42.89 -49.90 -9.44
N CYS A 373 42.20 -50.90 -8.91
CA CYS A 373 41.62 -51.97 -9.75
C CYS A 373 40.21 -52.43 -9.29
N ALA A 374 39.22 -51.51 -9.21
CA ALA A 374 37.77 -51.61 -8.84
C ALA A 374 36.94 -52.90 -9.13
N VAL A 375 37.48 -53.95 -9.72
CA VAL A 375 36.84 -55.27 -9.91
C VAL A 375 37.78 -56.45 -9.57
N VAL A 376 38.82 -56.23 -8.73
CA VAL A 376 39.94 -57.18 -8.54
C VAL A 376 40.62 -57.24 -7.12
N GLU A 377 39.90 -57.30 -5.99
CA GLU A 377 40.38 -57.53 -4.59
C GLU A 377 41.84 -57.04 -4.30
N ASN A 378 42.09 -55.74 -4.08
CA ASN A 378 43.45 -55.21 -3.84
C ASN A 378 43.71 -54.20 -2.70
N ALA A 379 42.87 -54.15 -1.65
CA ALA A 379 42.86 -53.37 -0.38
C ALA A 379 44.14 -52.75 0.26
N GLY A 380 45.33 -52.99 -0.28
CA GLY A 380 46.52 -52.20 -0.03
C GLY A 380 46.61 -50.92 -0.85
N GLN A 381 45.83 -50.80 -1.94
CA GLN A 381 45.82 -49.68 -2.91
C GLN A 381 47.25 -49.30 -3.34
N GLU A 382 48.02 -50.33 -3.68
CA GLU A 382 49.42 -50.21 -4.08
C GLU A 382 49.47 -49.86 -5.57
N ASP A 383 50.00 -48.68 -5.88
CA ASP A 383 50.18 -48.05 -7.20
C ASP A 383 51.50 -47.26 -7.09
N LEU A 384 52.33 -47.28 -8.14
CA LEU A 384 53.70 -46.73 -8.11
C LEU A 384 53.89 -45.54 -9.04
N ASP A 385 53.24 -45.55 -10.20
CA ASP A 385 53.26 -44.45 -11.16
C ASP A 385 52.12 -43.45 -10.98
N GLY A 386 51.01 -43.88 -10.39
CA GLY A 386 49.85 -43.05 -10.13
C GLY A 386 49.02 -42.78 -11.38
N ASP A 387 48.97 -43.70 -12.36
CA ASP A 387 48.09 -43.59 -13.53
C ASP A 387 46.63 -43.98 -13.25
N GLU A 388 46.31 -44.24 -11.97
CA GLU A 388 45.03 -44.69 -11.44
C GLU A 388 44.74 -46.18 -11.75
N VAL A 389 45.72 -46.93 -12.28
CA VAL A 389 45.72 -48.39 -12.42
C VAL A 389 46.76 -49.03 -11.49
N GLY A 390 46.31 -49.85 -10.53
CA GLY A 390 47.17 -50.35 -9.46
C GLY A 390 48.33 -51.26 -9.90
N ASP A 391 49.36 -51.38 -9.06
CA ASP A 391 50.56 -52.25 -9.14
C ASP A 391 50.17 -53.75 -9.36
N ALA A 392 48.89 -54.09 -9.12
CA ALA A 392 48.26 -55.38 -9.35
C ALA A 392 47.72 -55.61 -10.79
N CYS A 393 47.32 -54.55 -11.50
CA CYS A 393 46.68 -54.59 -12.82
C CYS A 393 47.43 -53.83 -13.94
N ASP A 394 48.37 -52.93 -13.62
CA ASP A 394 49.23 -52.16 -14.53
C ASP A 394 50.18 -53.00 -15.44
N ALA A 395 50.66 -52.38 -16.53
CA ALA A 395 51.72 -52.82 -17.43
C ALA A 395 53.01 -51.94 -17.48
N ASP A 396 53.01 -50.67 -17.08
CA ASP A 396 54.15 -49.73 -17.11
C ASP A 396 54.38 -49.01 -15.77
N LEU A 397 55.09 -49.67 -14.85
CA LEU A 397 55.03 -49.45 -13.39
C LEU A 397 55.71 -48.17 -12.85
N ASP A 398 56.26 -47.34 -13.72
CA ASP A 398 56.61 -45.96 -13.41
C ASP A 398 55.96 -44.96 -14.39
N GLY A 399 55.09 -45.38 -15.31
CA GLY A 399 54.20 -44.53 -16.09
C GLY A 399 54.90 -43.57 -17.05
N ASP A 400 56.21 -43.74 -17.29
CA ASP A 400 57.05 -42.78 -17.99
C ASP A 400 56.93 -42.85 -19.55
N ASP A 401 55.88 -43.52 -20.05
CA ASP A 401 55.60 -43.81 -21.47
C ASP A 401 56.67 -44.74 -22.12
N SER A 402 57.45 -45.49 -21.31
CA SER A 402 58.59 -46.32 -21.75
C SER A 402 58.61 -47.81 -21.35
N ASP A 403 57.45 -48.44 -21.13
CA ASP A 403 57.21 -49.88 -21.33
C ASP A 403 58.20 -50.80 -20.56
N ASN A 404 58.36 -50.62 -19.23
CA ASN A 404 58.86 -51.51 -18.13
C ASN A 404 60.13 -52.40 -18.37
N GLU A 405 60.25 -53.06 -19.53
CA GLU A 405 61.47 -53.70 -20.06
C GLU A 405 62.47 -52.73 -20.74
N ALA A 406 62.15 -51.45 -20.99
CA ALA A 406 62.90 -50.60 -21.91
C ALA A 406 63.59 -49.34 -21.35
N ASP A 407 63.10 -48.80 -20.23
CA ASP A 407 63.57 -47.58 -19.55
C ASP A 407 65.00 -47.67 -18.91
N ASN A 408 65.62 -46.52 -18.59
CA ASN A 408 66.88 -46.38 -17.87
C ASN A 408 66.78 -46.14 -16.34
N CYS A 409 65.61 -45.81 -15.79
CA CYS A 409 65.34 -45.65 -14.35
C CYS A 409 64.09 -46.42 -13.82
N PRO A 410 63.87 -47.74 -14.05
CA PRO A 410 62.50 -48.34 -14.15
C PRO A 410 61.74 -48.63 -12.84
N ARG A 411 61.68 -47.62 -11.96
CA ARG A 411 60.84 -47.38 -10.77
C ARG A 411 60.77 -45.88 -10.38
N ASP A 412 61.35 -45.00 -11.19
CA ASP A 412 61.83 -43.66 -10.82
C ASP A 412 61.73 -42.73 -12.07
N GLN A 413 60.50 -42.43 -12.51
CA GLN A 413 60.08 -41.65 -13.70
C GLN A 413 61.14 -40.77 -14.38
N ASN A 414 61.53 -41.06 -15.63
CA ASN A 414 62.31 -40.12 -16.45
C ASN A 414 62.01 -40.18 -17.98
N VAL A 415 60.78 -39.81 -18.34
CA VAL A 415 60.19 -39.78 -19.71
C VAL A 415 61.13 -39.29 -20.83
N ASP A 416 61.95 -38.27 -20.56
CA ASP A 416 62.84 -37.67 -21.55
C ASP A 416 64.22 -38.35 -21.66
N GLN A 417 64.51 -39.27 -20.73
CA GLN A 417 65.75 -40.01 -20.55
C GLN A 417 66.96 -39.05 -20.40
N ALA A 418 66.76 -37.96 -19.63
CA ALA A 418 67.74 -36.90 -19.40
C ALA A 418 69.01 -37.34 -18.66
N ASP A 419 70.06 -36.55 -18.90
CA ASP A 419 71.48 -36.83 -18.73
C ASP A 419 72.21 -35.46 -18.90
N LEU A 420 72.10 -34.57 -17.90
CA LEU A 420 72.46 -33.14 -17.96
C LEU A 420 73.99 -32.91 -18.07
N ASP A 421 74.77 -33.61 -17.26
CA ASP A 421 76.25 -33.73 -17.34
C ASP A 421 76.71 -34.58 -18.56
N LEU A 422 75.91 -35.59 -18.94
CA LEU A 422 76.14 -36.61 -19.97
C LEU A 422 77.01 -37.83 -19.56
N ASP A 423 76.80 -38.43 -18.36
CA ASP A 423 77.38 -39.71 -17.91
C ASP A 423 76.61 -40.94 -18.42
N GLY A 424 75.29 -40.97 -18.22
CA GLY A 424 74.38 -42.07 -18.59
C GLY A 424 73.95 -43.05 -17.48
N GLU A 425 74.10 -42.68 -16.19
CA GLU A 425 72.96 -42.80 -15.26
C GLU A 425 71.92 -41.71 -15.70
N GLY A 426 70.65 -41.79 -15.28
CA GLY A 426 69.68 -40.74 -15.62
C GLY A 426 69.67 -39.66 -14.54
N ASP A 427 69.40 -38.40 -14.87
CA ASP A 427 69.31 -37.28 -13.90
C ASP A 427 68.48 -37.66 -12.66
N ALA A 428 67.30 -38.26 -12.88
CA ALA A 428 66.40 -38.76 -11.84
C ALA A 428 66.99 -39.81 -10.87
N CYS A 429 68.21 -40.29 -11.10
CA CYS A 429 68.94 -41.19 -10.20
C CYS A 429 70.45 -40.89 -10.03
N ASP A 430 70.94 -39.70 -10.44
CA ASP A 430 72.30 -39.24 -10.11
C ASP A 430 72.34 -38.46 -8.77
N GLY A 431 73.25 -37.50 -8.58
CA GLY A 431 73.44 -36.78 -7.31
C GLY A 431 74.49 -35.66 -7.31
N ASP A 432 74.67 -35.01 -8.47
CA ASP A 432 75.56 -33.85 -8.78
C ASP A 432 75.11 -33.34 -10.19
N ASP A 433 73.86 -32.88 -10.28
CA ASP A 433 73.05 -32.66 -11.50
C ASP A 433 73.61 -31.54 -12.42
N ASP A 434 73.90 -30.37 -11.84
CA ASP A 434 74.35 -29.14 -12.52
C ASP A 434 75.89 -29.03 -12.62
N GLY A 435 76.60 -29.49 -11.58
CA GLY A 435 78.06 -29.50 -11.51
C GLY A 435 78.74 -28.17 -11.13
N ASP A 436 78.02 -27.28 -10.44
CA ASP A 436 78.51 -26.03 -9.83
C ASP A 436 79.83 -26.21 -9.06
N GLY A 437 79.85 -27.15 -8.11
CA GLY A 437 80.91 -27.29 -7.11
C GLY A 437 80.46 -27.82 -5.75
N LEU A 438 79.17 -27.70 -5.43
CA LEU A 438 78.46 -28.39 -4.35
C LEU A 438 78.14 -29.84 -4.81
N ALA A 439 76.95 -30.40 -4.54
CA ALA A 439 76.40 -31.65 -5.10
C ALA A 439 75.01 -31.92 -4.49
N ASP A 440 74.03 -32.42 -5.23
CA ASP A 440 72.58 -32.40 -4.89
C ASP A 440 72.23 -32.77 -3.44
N GLY A 441 72.86 -33.81 -2.88
CA GLY A 441 72.68 -34.21 -1.48
C GLY A 441 73.34 -33.30 -0.41
N LEU A 442 73.88 -32.15 -0.85
CA LEU A 442 74.42 -31.03 -0.10
C LEU A 442 73.71 -29.72 -0.49
N GLU A 443 73.38 -29.47 -1.76
CA GLU A 443 72.38 -28.45 -2.13
C GLU A 443 71.10 -28.68 -1.32
N LEU A 444 70.44 -29.83 -1.46
CA LEU A 444 69.25 -30.24 -0.68
C LEU A 444 69.50 -30.46 0.83
N LEU A 445 70.72 -30.22 1.34
CA LEU A 445 71.03 -30.18 2.77
C LEU A 445 71.20 -28.76 3.29
N TYR A 446 71.45 -27.82 2.38
CA TYR A 446 71.56 -26.38 2.56
C TYR A 446 70.44 -25.66 1.78
N GLU A 447 69.39 -26.41 1.42
CA GLU A 447 68.10 -26.08 0.79
C GLU A 447 68.15 -25.44 -0.63
N LEU A 448 69.37 -25.26 -1.15
CA LEU A 448 69.75 -24.81 -2.50
C LEU A 448 69.32 -25.73 -3.67
N ASN A 449 69.43 -25.21 -4.90
CA ASN A 449 68.86 -25.76 -6.14
C ASN A 449 69.86 -26.63 -6.95
N PRO A 450 69.75 -27.97 -6.94
CA PRO A 450 70.72 -28.86 -7.60
C PRO A 450 70.78 -28.75 -9.13
N ARG A 451 69.85 -28.00 -9.75
CA ARG A 451 69.71 -27.84 -11.20
C ARG A 451 69.92 -26.39 -11.65
N SER A 452 70.28 -25.50 -10.72
CA SER A 452 70.64 -24.10 -10.98
C SER A 452 71.70 -23.65 -10.00
N ARG A 453 72.91 -23.45 -10.51
CA ARG A 453 74.10 -22.80 -9.91
C ARG A 453 73.92 -21.38 -9.30
N ASP A 454 72.69 -21.00 -8.98
CA ASP A 454 72.19 -19.67 -8.68
C ASP A 454 70.73 -19.94 -8.24
N THR A 455 70.49 -19.97 -6.93
CA THR A 455 69.24 -20.47 -6.31
C THR A 455 68.19 -19.38 -6.12
N ASP A 456 68.54 -18.32 -5.39
CA ASP A 456 67.62 -17.24 -5.00
C ASP A 456 67.31 -16.29 -6.18
N LEU A 457 68.21 -16.26 -7.17
CA LEU A 457 68.18 -15.45 -8.38
C LEU A 457 68.37 -13.93 -8.14
N ASP A 458 69.01 -13.55 -7.02
CA ASP A 458 69.59 -12.21 -6.79
C ASP A 458 70.60 -11.84 -7.90
N GLY A 459 71.47 -12.80 -8.22
CA GLY A 459 72.63 -12.59 -9.09
C GLY A 459 73.99 -13.05 -8.55
N LEU A 460 74.04 -13.96 -7.57
CA LEU A 460 75.25 -14.57 -7.01
C LEU A 460 75.26 -16.12 -7.18
N ASP A 461 76.24 -16.87 -6.63
CA ASP A 461 76.31 -18.33 -6.87
C ASP A 461 76.51 -19.16 -5.61
N ASP A 462 75.55 -20.05 -5.33
CA ASP A 462 75.38 -20.93 -4.16
C ASP A 462 76.68 -21.39 -3.47
N GLY A 463 77.63 -21.94 -4.24
CA GLY A 463 78.92 -22.42 -3.76
C GLY A 463 79.93 -21.33 -3.33
N THR A 464 79.60 -20.06 -3.57
CA THR A 464 80.30 -18.85 -3.13
C THR A 464 79.73 -18.32 -1.81
N GLU A 465 78.41 -18.24 -1.66
CA GLU A 465 77.74 -17.75 -0.45
C GLU A 465 77.77 -18.74 0.72
N VAL A 466 77.44 -20.02 0.50
CA VAL A 466 77.71 -21.11 1.48
C VAL A 466 79.18 -21.11 1.92
N GLY A 467 80.05 -20.64 1.03
CA GLY A 467 81.38 -20.20 1.37
C GLY A 467 82.39 -21.33 1.64
N PRO A 468 83.59 -20.96 2.13
CA PRO A 468 84.78 -21.82 2.03
C PRO A 468 84.91 -22.94 3.08
N ASP A 469 83.83 -23.34 3.76
CA ASP A 469 83.81 -24.46 4.73
C ASP A 469 82.48 -25.24 4.66
N GLU A 470 82.24 -25.89 3.50
CA GLU A 470 81.24 -26.90 2.99
C GLU A 470 80.55 -27.87 4.00
N LEU A 471 80.55 -27.59 5.30
CA LEU A 471 80.16 -28.41 6.44
C LEU A 471 79.56 -27.58 7.59
N GLN A 472 79.60 -26.25 7.47
CA GLN A 472 78.95 -25.25 8.32
C GLN A 472 78.62 -24.08 7.35
N PRO A 473 77.46 -24.08 6.68
CA PRO A 473 76.97 -22.89 5.99
C PRO A 473 76.80 -21.74 7.00
N GLN A 474 76.63 -20.53 6.49
CA GLN A 474 76.28 -19.37 7.28
C GLN A 474 74.74 -19.22 7.34
N ASP A 475 74.32 -18.42 8.32
CA ASP A 475 73.01 -18.35 9.00
C ASP A 475 73.22 -17.10 9.88
N THR A 476 73.19 -15.92 9.24
CA THR A 476 73.93 -14.73 9.71
C THR A 476 73.23 -14.02 10.87
N ASP A 477 71.91 -13.85 10.80
CA ASP A 477 71.09 -13.37 11.92
C ASP A 477 70.83 -14.47 12.97
N GLY A 478 70.75 -15.73 12.52
CA GLY A 478 70.45 -16.92 13.31
C GLY A 478 69.00 -17.42 13.23
N ASP A 479 68.22 -17.00 12.23
CA ASP A 479 66.82 -17.38 11.96
C ASP A 479 66.65 -18.85 11.53
N LEU A 480 67.68 -19.42 10.87
CA LEU A 480 67.80 -20.74 10.25
C LEU A 480 67.58 -20.84 8.72
N ALA A 481 67.31 -19.74 8.02
CA ALA A 481 67.71 -19.59 6.61
C ALA A 481 69.26 -19.59 6.49
N LEU A 482 69.78 -19.63 5.27
CA LEU A 482 71.22 -19.63 5.00
C LEU A 482 71.53 -18.54 3.96
N ASP A 483 72.68 -17.85 4.09
CA ASP A 483 73.13 -16.69 3.28
C ASP A 483 73.20 -16.90 1.73
N ALA A 484 72.60 -17.96 1.16
CA ALA A 484 72.62 -18.38 -0.25
C ALA A 484 71.24 -18.84 -0.79
N ASP A 485 70.27 -19.07 0.11
CA ASP A 485 68.85 -19.38 -0.18
C ASP A 485 67.94 -18.40 0.58
N ASP A 486 68.53 -17.40 1.23
CA ASP A 486 67.87 -16.22 1.75
C ASP A 486 68.19 -15.03 0.84
N GLY A 487 67.16 -14.26 0.53
CA GLY A 487 67.28 -13.02 -0.23
C GLY A 487 67.17 -11.79 0.67
N ASP A 488 67.27 -11.95 1.99
CA ASP A 488 67.25 -10.97 3.10
C ASP A 488 68.17 -11.55 4.22
N SER A 489 69.44 -11.82 3.91
CA SER A 489 70.35 -12.75 4.60
C SER A 489 70.78 -12.36 6.02
N ASP A 490 70.45 -11.17 6.51
CA ASP A 490 70.50 -10.83 7.92
C ASP A 490 69.13 -10.53 8.58
N GLY A 491 68.04 -10.73 7.84
CA GLY A 491 66.68 -10.66 8.38
C GLY A 491 66.30 -9.27 8.90
N ASP A 492 66.90 -8.21 8.36
CA ASP A 492 66.51 -6.84 8.69
C ASP A 492 65.17 -6.44 8.03
N GLY A 493 64.70 -7.19 7.04
CA GLY A 493 63.48 -6.91 6.28
C GLY A 493 63.72 -6.16 4.96
N PHE A 494 64.97 -6.08 4.50
CA PHE A 494 65.35 -5.59 3.20
C PHE A 494 66.21 -6.60 2.43
N THR A 495 65.86 -6.79 1.16
CA THR A 495 66.44 -7.88 0.38
C THR A 495 67.86 -7.62 -0.09
N ASP A 496 68.77 -8.61 -0.01
CA ASP A 496 70.19 -8.58 -0.39
C ASP A 496 70.48 -7.79 -1.68
N VAL A 497 69.68 -8.04 -2.71
CA VAL A 497 69.79 -7.41 -4.04
C VAL A 497 69.63 -5.87 -4.03
N VAL A 498 68.99 -5.31 -3.00
CA VAL A 498 68.85 -3.85 -2.75
C VAL A 498 70.14 -3.27 -2.17
N GLU A 499 70.92 -4.08 -1.46
CA GLU A 499 71.99 -3.66 -0.56
C GLU A 499 73.37 -3.97 -1.16
N ALA A 500 73.52 -5.17 -1.72
CA ALA A 500 74.62 -5.59 -2.59
C ALA A 500 74.89 -4.58 -3.73
N GLY A 501 73.83 -3.94 -4.25
CA GLY A 501 73.91 -2.74 -5.09
C GLY A 501 74.42 -2.93 -6.55
N ASP A 502 74.57 -4.17 -7.01
CA ASP A 502 74.87 -4.54 -8.41
C ASP A 502 74.08 -5.82 -8.79
N LEU A 503 74.12 -6.24 -10.07
CA LEU A 503 73.29 -7.33 -10.61
C LEU A 503 74.09 -8.18 -11.65
N ASP A 504 75.27 -8.68 -11.29
CA ASP A 504 76.18 -9.39 -12.23
C ASP A 504 77.08 -10.43 -11.54
N LEU A 505 76.63 -11.70 -11.58
CA LEU A 505 77.30 -12.97 -11.23
C LEU A 505 78.84 -13.06 -11.48
N ASP A 506 79.39 -12.32 -12.45
CA ASP A 506 80.84 -12.30 -12.73
C ASP A 506 81.60 -11.31 -11.78
N THR A 507 80.93 -10.68 -10.80
CA THR A 507 81.42 -9.57 -9.93
C THR A 507 80.86 -9.54 -8.48
N PRO A 508 81.52 -8.85 -7.51
CA PRO A 508 81.16 -8.92 -6.06
C PRO A 508 80.48 -7.64 -5.48
N PRO A 509 79.73 -7.77 -4.36
CA PRO A 509 78.84 -6.75 -3.75
C PRO A 509 79.51 -5.63 -2.91
N LEU A 510 78.67 -4.80 -2.26
CA LEU A 510 78.98 -3.55 -1.54
C LEU A 510 79.22 -3.72 -0.01
N ASP A 511 79.89 -2.71 0.59
CA ASP A 511 80.36 -2.60 1.98
C ASP A 511 80.43 -1.09 2.31
N THR A 512 79.54 -0.59 3.17
CA THR A 512 79.24 0.84 3.38
C THR A 512 80.06 1.49 4.49
N ASP A 513 80.38 0.79 5.59
CA ASP A 513 81.19 1.30 6.71
C ASP A 513 82.72 1.02 6.59
N GLU A 514 83.14 0.04 5.77
CA GLU A 514 84.49 -0.56 5.65
C GLU A 514 84.92 -1.59 6.75
N ASP A 515 84.02 -2.29 7.46
CA ASP A 515 84.33 -3.42 8.37
C ASP A 515 84.80 -4.67 7.60
N GLY A 516 83.97 -5.12 6.65
CA GLY A 516 84.23 -6.27 5.78
C GLY A 516 83.31 -7.49 5.98
N LEU A 517 82.11 -7.29 6.52
CA LEU A 517 80.89 -7.93 6.00
C LEU A 517 80.48 -7.20 4.69
N TYR A 518 79.32 -7.53 4.13
CA TYR A 518 78.69 -6.79 3.02
C TYR A 518 77.34 -6.25 3.50
N ASP A 519 76.81 -5.23 2.82
CA ASP A 519 75.62 -4.51 3.27
C ASP A 519 74.33 -5.36 3.33
N ALA A 520 74.35 -6.57 2.75
CA ALA A 520 73.27 -7.58 2.78
C ALA A 520 73.42 -8.63 3.91
N ILE A 521 74.45 -8.51 4.76
CA ILE A 521 74.79 -9.45 5.83
C ILE A 521 75.40 -8.73 7.06
N ASP A 522 74.91 -7.53 7.42
CA ASP A 522 75.34 -6.74 8.58
C ASP A 522 74.28 -5.79 9.23
N PHE A 523 73.11 -6.30 9.66
CA PHE A 523 72.16 -5.95 10.78
C PHE A 523 72.08 -4.56 11.51
N ASP A 524 73.01 -3.63 11.30
CA ASP A 524 73.15 -2.26 11.88
C ASP A 524 74.00 -1.44 10.89
N SER A 525 73.47 -1.26 9.67
CA SER A 525 74.15 -0.85 8.42
C SER A 525 74.98 0.45 8.50
N ASP A 526 74.79 1.29 9.54
CA ASP A 526 75.59 2.51 9.74
C ASP A 526 76.24 2.73 11.15
N ASP A 527 76.28 1.71 12.03
CA ASP A 527 76.83 1.71 13.42
C ASP A 527 76.21 2.80 14.32
N ASP A 528 74.90 3.00 14.19
CA ASP A 528 74.09 3.94 14.98
C ASP A 528 73.68 3.36 16.34
N LEU A 529 73.48 2.03 16.40
CA LEU A 529 72.90 1.23 17.51
C LEU A 529 71.38 1.06 17.49
N ALA A 530 70.69 1.48 16.43
CA ALA A 530 69.38 0.98 16.05
C ALA A 530 69.57 -0.17 15.03
N PRO A 531 69.16 -1.43 15.34
CA PRO A 531 69.25 -2.52 14.37
C PRO A 531 68.16 -2.37 13.31
N ASP A 532 68.49 -2.67 12.07
CA ASP A 532 67.80 -2.13 10.90
C ASP A 532 66.31 -2.55 10.77
N ALA A 533 65.94 -3.79 11.13
CA ALA A 533 64.54 -4.25 11.30
C ALA A 533 63.69 -3.45 12.30
N SER A 534 64.33 -2.58 13.07
CA SER A 534 63.73 -1.69 14.05
C SER A 534 64.28 -0.26 13.96
N ASP A 535 65.14 0.02 12.98
CA ASP A 535 65.56 1.38 12.67
C ASP A 535 64.57 1.95 11.66
N ASN A 536 63.76 2.89 12.11
CA ASN A 536 62.84 3.63 11.25
C ASN A 536 63.55 4.52 10.19
N CYS A 537 64.90 4.48 10.12
CA CYS A 537 65.77 5.17 9.17
C CYS A 537 67.01 4.41 8.61
N ARG A 538 67.24 3.10 8.87
CA ARG A 538 68.39 2.22 8.47
C ARG A 538 69.68 2.88 7.95
N LEU A 539 69.65 3.52 6.78
CA LEU A 539 70.82 4.12 6.12
C LEU A 539 71.19 5.54 6.62
N PHE A 540 70.58 6.03 7.71
CA PHE A 540 70.70 7.43 8.18
C PHE A 540 70.61 7.65 9.72
N ALA A 541 71.40 6.92 10.52
CA ALA A 541 71.74 7.16 11.94
C ALA A 541 70.85 8.11 12.79
N ASN A 542 69.84 7.56 13.48
CA ASN A 542 68.92 8.29 14.37
C ASN A 542 68.60 7.54 15.70
N ALA A 543 69.62 7.09 16.44
CA ALA A 543 69.57 6.31 17.71
C ALA A 543 68.57 6.71 18.84
N ASP A 544 67.82 7.80 18.71
CA ASP A 544 66.67 8.11 19.57
C ASP A 544 65.42 7.29 19.21
N GLN A 545 65.29 6.85 17.94
CA GLN A 545 64.14 6.13 17.37
C GLN A 545 62.80 6.82 17.72
N LEU A 546 62.70 8.06 17.29
CA LEU A 546 61.49 8.87 17.37
C LEU A 546 60.67 8.66 16.08
N ASP A 547 59.37 8.58 16.32
CA ASP A 547 58.23 8.27 15.45
C ASP A 547 57.08 8.93 16.23
N LEU A 548 56.61 10.08 15.76
CA LEU A 548 55.80 11.02 16.56
C LEU A 548 54.33 11.02 16.13
N ASP A 549 54.04 10.84 14.84
CA ASP A 549 52.69 10.66 14.31
C ASP A 549 52.20 9.20 14.46
N GLY A 550 53.10 8.22 14.33
CA GLY A 550 52.83 6.79 14.37
C GLY A 550 52.82 6.07 13.01
N ASP A 551 53.28 6.72 11.93
CA ASP A 551 53.47 6.12 10.59
C ASP A 551 54.48 4.95 10.61
N ARG A 552 55.45 5.01 11.54
CA ARG A 552 56.59 4.08 11.79
C ARG A 552 57.88 4.39 11.02
N ARG A 553 57.94 5.45 10.23
CA ARG A 553 59.18 6.09 9.77
C ARG A 553 59.71 7.01 10.89
N GLY A 554 60.92 7.59 10.72
CA GLY A 554 61.57 8.31 11.81
C GLY A 554 61.99 9.74 11.48
N ASP A 555 61.86 10.66 12.45
CA ASP A 555 62.02 12.13 12.32
C ASP A 555 63.22 12.62 11.46
N VAL A 556 64.27 11.80 11.35
CA VAL A 556 65.56 12.12 10.72
C VAL A 556 65.60 11.78 9.22
N CYS A 557 64.84 10.77 8.79
CA CYS A 557 64.74 10.32 7.40
C CYS A 557 63.31 10.40 6.86
N ASP A 558 62.33 10.71 7.71
CA ASP A 558 60.99 11.06 7.27
C ASP A 558 61.01 12.37 6.48
N ASP A 559 60.07 12.45 5.55
CA ASP A 559 59.73 13.68 4.89
C ASP A 559 58.70 14.49 5.70
N ASP A 560 57.90 13.89 6.60
CA ASP A 560 56.75 14.49 7.30
C ASP A 560 56.56 13.86 8.70
N ALA A 561 57.06 14.48 9.79
CA ALA A 561 57.37 13.75 11.03
C ALA A 561 56.37 13.86 12.20
N ASP A 562 55.39 14.78 12.16
CA ASP A 562 54.34 14.86 13.20
C ASP A 562 52.91 14.65 12.67
N GLY A 563 52.76 14.43 11.36
CA GLY A 563 51.55 13.90 10.75
C GLY A 563 50.39 14.88 10.72
N ASP A 564 50.67 16.18 10.76
CA ASP A 564 49.70 17.21 10.35
C ASP A 564 49.38 17.11 8.85
N GLY A 565 50.38 16.74 8.03
CA GLY A 565 50.34 16.67 6.57
C GLY A 565 51.34 17.61 5.86
N LEU A 566 52.21 18.27 6.62
CA LEU A 566 53.23 19.20 6.15
C LEU A 566 54.63 18.63 6.32
N SER A 567 55.19 18.17 5.20
CA SER A 567 56.59 17.74 5.18
C SER A 567 57.59 18.68 5.90
N ASN A 568 58.51 18.08 6.68
CA ASN A 568 59.69 18.63 7.39
C ASN A 568 60.47 19.72 6.63
N VAL A 569 60.42 19.68 5.28
CA VAL A 569 61.09 20.64 4.37
C VAL A 569 60.21 21.86 4.04
N VAL A 570 58.89 21.68 3.99
CA VAL A 570 57.88 22.74 3.85
C VAL A 570 57.82 23.55 5.15
N GLU A 571 57.60 22.90 6.29
CA GLU A 571 57.51 23.54 7.60
C GLU A 571 58.75 24.35 7.97
N ALA A 572 59.95 23.78 7.81
CA ALA A 572 61.22 24.48 8.03
C ALA A 572 61.41 25.70 7.07
N SER A 573 60.49 25.88 6.11
CA SER A 573 60.33 27.07 5.26
C SER A 573 59.15 27.98 5.63
N LEU A 574 58.16 27.50 6.39
CA LEU A 574 57.05 28.23 7.01
C LEU A 574 57.47 28.84 8.36
N GLY A 575 58.00 28.04 9.28
CA GLY A 575 58.43 28.47 10.62
C GLY A 575 57.78 27.67 11.75
N THR A 576 56.79 26.85 11.40
CA THR A 576 56.23 25.71 12.13
C THR A 576 57.31 24.72 12.59
N SER A 577 56.92 23.75 13.41
CA SER A 577 57.81 22.87 14.15
C SER A 577 57.66 21.39 13.73
N PRO A 578 58.62 20.80 12.98
CA PRO A 578 58.59 19.41 12.45
C PRO A 578 58.61 18.25 13.45
N LEU A 579 57.98 18.46 14.59
CA LEU A 579 57.97 17.68 15.83
C LEU A 579 56.79 18.10 16.74
N ASN A 580 55.76 18.80 16.24
CA ASN A 580 54.63 19.33 17.00
C ASN A 580 53.47 19.80 16.09
N ARG A 581 52.53 18.90 15.75
CA ARG A 581 51.34 19.08 14.87
C ARG A 581 50.49 20.37 15.06
N ASP A 582 50.59 21.02 16.21
CA ASP A 582 49.94 22.27 16.64
C ASP A 582 51.08 23.13 17.22
N THR A 583 51.64 24.09 16.47
CA THR A 583 52.94 24.71 16.84
C THR A 583 52.85 25.74 18.00
N ASP A 584 51.70 26.39 18.23
CA ASP A 584 51.57 27.47 19.23
C ASP A 584 50.64 27.18 20.44
N ASP A 585 50.07 25.97 20.53
CA ASP A 585 49.17 25.47 21.58
C ASP A 585 47.71 26.03 21.49
N ASP A 586 47.19 26.42 20.31
CA ASP A 586 45.82 26.96 20.16
C ASP A 586 44.72 25.86 20.17
N ARG A 587 44.90 24.81 19.33
CA ARG A 587 44.11 23.58 19.04
C ARG A 587 43.74 23.32 17.57
N LEU A 588 44.28 24.04 16.60
CA LEU A 588 44.29 23.65 15.19
C LEU A 588 45.60 22.93 14.83
N PRO A 589 45.61 22.14 13.73
CA PRO A 589 46.84 21.59 13.19
C PRO A 589 47.46 22.51 12.13
N ASP A 590 48.79 22.61 12.15
CA ASP A 590 49.61 23.48 11.29
C ASP A 590 49.23 23.35 9.78
N GLU A 591 48.80 22.17 9.32
CA GLU A 591 48.31 21.91 7.95
C GLU A 591 47.06 22.73 7.59
N ALA A 592 46.02 22.69 8.43
CA ALA A 592 44.73 23.36 8.20
C ALA A 592 44.87 24.90 8.28
N GLU A 593 45.80 25.35 9.12
CA GLU A 593 46.25 26.73 9.22
C GLU A 593 47.15 27.15 8.04
N THR A 594 47.50 26.24 7.14
CA THR A 594 48.08 26.56 5.83
C THR A 594 47.11 26.29 4.68
N ASN A 595 47.53 26.65 3.46
CA ASN A 595 46.80 26.28 2.24
C ASN A 595 47.56 25.15 1.52
N LEU A 596 47.47 23.93 2.06
CA LEU A 596 48.23 22.75 1.65
C LEU A 596 49.75 23.02 1.66
N GLY A 597 50.28 23.45 2.81
CA GLY A 597 51.70 23.77 3.00
C GLY A 597 52.18 25.07 2.37
N GLN A 598 51.25 25.98 2.05
CA GLN A 598 51.58 27.34 1.62
C GLN A 598 51.47 28.33 2.78
N ARG A 599 52.46 29.23 2.88
CA ARG A 599 52.44 30.35 3.83
C ARG A 599 51.24 31.25 3.61
N VAL A 600 50.28 31.17 4.53
CA VAL A 600 49.29 32.21 4.82
C VAL A 600 49.89 33.21 5.84
N ASP A 601 49.26 34.37 6.02
CA ASP A 601 49.69 35.57 6.77
C ASP A 601 48.45 36.49 6.72
N THR A 602 47.37 36.09 7.41
CA THR A 602 45.99 36.60 7.19
C THR A 602 45.81 38.07 7.59
N ASP A 603 46.11 38.47 8.83
CA ASP A 603 46.08 39.88 9.27
C ASP A 603 47.13 40.79 8.57
N LEU A 604 48.26 40.19 8.17
CA LEU A 604 49.49 40.79 7.63
C LEU A 604 50.42 41.53 8.63
N ASP A 605 50.48 41.14 9.92
CA ASP A 605 51.55 41.50 10.87
C ASP A 605 52.91 41.00 10.37
N GLY A 606 52.93 39.75 9.90
CA GLY A 606 54.12 39.01 9.50
C GLY A 606 54.59 37.93 10.48
N THR A 607 53.69 37.45 11.34
CA THR A 607 53.63 36.04 11.77
C THR A 607 53.16 35.18 10.56
N ILE A 608 52.53 34.04 10.79
CA ILE A 608 51.69 33.28 9.85
C ILE A 608 50.57 32.67 10.69
N ASP A 609 49.46 32.31 10.06
CA ASP A 609 48.29 31.70 10.72
C ASP A 609 48.73 30.58 11.69
N ALA A 610 49.41 29.54 11.17
CA ALA A 610 50.08 28.44 11.91
C ALA A 610 51.28 28.84 12.81
N LEU A 611 51.24 30.01 13.44
CA LEU A 611 52.17 30.56 14.43
C LEU A 611 51.55 31.71 15.29
N ASP A 612 50.26 32.06 15.16
CA ASP A 612 49.59 33.13 15.92
C ASP A 612 48.25 32.68 16.54
N GLU A 613 48.11 32.89 17.86
CA GLU A 613 46.94 32.48 18.68
C GLU A 613 45.60 33.23 18.33
N ASP A 614 45.54 33.97 17.21
CA ASP A 614 44.60 35.06 16.84
C ASP A 614 44.87 35.52 15.37
N SER A 615 44.61 34.67 14.36
CA SER A 615 45.10 34.78 12.95
C SER A 615 44.75 36.06 12.19
N ASP A 616 43.75 36.82 12.65
CA ASP A 616 43.15 37.95 11.93
C ASP A 616 43.19 39.30 12.70
N ASP A 617 43.66 39.32 13.96
CA ASP A 617 43.68 40.45 14.93
C ASP A 617 42.26 40.97 15.28
N ASP A 618 41.22 40.11 15.25
CA ASP A 618 39.91 40.39 15.88
C ASP A 618 40.05 40.52 17.41
N GLY A 619 40.78 39.60 18.04
CA GLY A 619 40.97 39.54 19.49
C GLY A 619 40.25 38.41 20.21
N ARG A 620 39.84 37.38 19.47
CA ARG A 620 39.41 36.06 19.96
C ARG A 620 40.60 35.08 19.93
N SER A 621 40.48 33.93 19.25
CA SER A 621 41.53 32.91 19.11
C SER A 621 41.03 31.72 18.30
N ASP A 622 41.76 31.31 17.28
CA ASP A 622 41.38 30.35 16.24
C ASP A 622 40.69 29.05 16.75
N GLY A 623 41.24 28.41 17.79
CA GLY A 623 40.66 27.29 18.55
C GLY A 623 39.41 27.59 19.41
N LEU A 624 38.74 28.74 19.17
CA LEU A 624 37.45 29.14 19.71
C LEU A 624 36.44 29.42 18.58
N GLU A 625 36.86 30.08 17.50
CA GLU A 625 36.08 30.27 16.28
C GLU A 625 35.84 28.96 15.52
N SER A 626 36.88 28.13 15.37
CA SER A 626 36.78 26.82 14.71
C SER A 626 35.74 25.87 15.34
N GLY A 627 35.33 26.11 16.59
CA GLY A 627 34.16 25.50 17.23
C GLY A 627 34.35 24.10 17.83
N ASP A 628 35.51 23.47 17.67
CA ASP A 628 35.81 22.13 18.20
C ASP A 628 36.93 22.14 19.29
N GLU A 629 37.00 21.10 20.11
CA GLU A 629 38.17 20.78 20.95
C GLU A 629 38.88 19.48 20.50
N ASP A 630 38.55 18.93 19.32
CA ASP A 630 39.20 17.78 18.69
C ASP A 630 39.97 18.17 17.41
N LEU A 631 41.21 17.70 17.28
CA LEU A 631 42.17 18.09 16.23
C LEU A 631 41.89 17.42 14.87
N ASP A 632 41.02 16.40 14.85
CA ASP A 632 40.74 15.56 13.68
C ASP A 632 39.45 16.00 12.91
N THR A 633 38.82 17.12 13.30
CA THR A 633 37.66 17.73 12.62
C THR A 633 38.10 18.88 11.71
N ALA A 634 37.37 19.12 10.62
CA ALA A 634 37.59 20.31 9.77
C ALA A 634 36.97 21.57 10.41
N ALA A 635 37.67 22.70 10.38
CA ALA A 635 37.18 23.97 10.90
C ALA A 635 35.91 24.47 10.19
N ASN A 636 35.07 25.20 10.92
CA ASN A 636 33.82 25.77 10.41
C ASN A 636 34.04 26.93 9.41
N ASP A 637 32.98 27.18 8.63
CA ASP A 637 32.80 28.21 7.60
C ASP A 637 31.32 28.62 7.71
N THR A 638 31.05 29.63 8.53
CA THR A 638 29.71 29.96 9.07
C THR A 638 28.84 30.72 8.08
N ASP A 639 29.39 31.62 7.25
CA ASP A 639 28.66 32.33 6.20
C ASP A 639 28.64 31.58 4.84
N GLY A 640 29.65 30.74 4.58
CA GLY A 640 29.82 29.97 3.34
C GLY A 640 30.65 30.66 2.24
N ASP A 641 31.47 31.69 2.55
CA ASP A 641 32.38 32.36 1.61
C ASP A 641 33.52 31.44 1.10
N LEU A 642 33.87 30.41 1.88
CA LEU A 642 35.09 29.59 1.79
C LEU A 642 36.34 30.23 2.44
N VAL A 643 36.14 31.14 3.39
CA VAL A 643 37.11 31.51 4.43
C VAL A 643 36.62 30.87 5.74
N PRO A 644 37.40 29.96 6.36
CA PRO A 644 37.02 29.40 7.66
C PRO A 644 36.97 30.47 8.75
N ASP A 645 36.08 30.31 9.75
CA ASP A 645 35.76 31.32 10.78
C ASP A 645 37.02 31.93 11.43
N PHE A 646 38.03 31.10 11.75
CA PHE A 646 39.31 31.53 12.32
C PHE A 646 40.17 32.46 11.42
N ARG A 647 39.69 32.80 10.22
CA ARG A 647 40.35 33.71 9.27
C ARG A 647 39.46 34.85 8.78
N ASP A 648 38.20 34.97 9.21
CA ASP A 648 37.34 36.10 8.84
C ASP A 648 36.92 36.98 10.04
N PRO A 649 37.34 38.26 10.08
CA PRO A 649 36.98 39.22 11.15
C PRO A 649 35.50 39.65 11.23
N ASP A 650 34.56 38.86 10.72
CA ASP A 650 33.13 39.14 10.57
C ASP A 650 32.44 37.79 10.19
N SER A 651 32.55 36.74 11.03
CA SER A 651 32.29 35.31 10.68
C SER A 651 30.88 35.00 10.12
N ASP A 652 29.96 35.96 10.19
CA ASP A 652 28.59 35.85 9.65
C ASP A 652 28.18 36.97 8.64
N ASP A 653 29.14 37.80 8.20
CA ASP A 653 29.07 38.96 7.27
C ASP A 653 27.93 39.96 7.57
N ASP A 654 27.53 40.15 8.84
CA ASP A 654 26.58 41.22 9.21
C ASP A 654 27.18 42.63 9.08
N GLY A 655 28.52 42.73 9.22
CA GLY A 655 29.29 43.96 9.24
C GLY A 655 29.76 44.37 10.64
N THR A 656 29.90 43.42 11.56
CA THR A 656 30.29 43.60 12.96
C THR A 656 31.26 42.50 13.40
N SER A 657 32.52 42.89 13.67
CA SER A 657 33.60 41.93 13.99
C SER A 657 33.43 41.24 15.34
N ASP A 658 33.57 39.91 15.33
CA ASP A 658 33.34 38.92 16.37
C ASP A 658 33.81 39.31 17.80
N GLY A 659 34.90 40.07 17.93
CA GLY A 659 35.51 40.50 19.18
C GLY A 659 34.92 41.77 19.80
N GLU A 660 34.15 42.55 19.05
CA GLU A 660 33.17 43.51 19.60
C GLU A 660 31.71 43.02 19.43
N ASP A 661 31.48 41.86 18.81
CA ASP A 661 30.16 41.24 18.63
C ASP A 661 29.66 40.48 19.87
N ASN A 662 28.33 40.43 20.06
CA ASN A 662 27.64 39.68 21.11
C ASN A 662 26.84 38.44 20.61
N CYS A 663 26.80 38.16 19.31
CA CYS A 663 26.37 36.91 18.65
C CYS A 663 27.21 36.57 17.39
N PRO A 664 28.52 36.27 17.51
CA PRO A 664 29.49 36.25 16.39
C PRO A 664 29.26 35.26 15.24
N ILE A 665 28.29 34.35 15.37
CA ILE A 665 27.98 33.30 14.39
C ILE A 665 26.46 33.27 14.09
N VAL A 666 25.76 34.38 14.35
CA VAL A 666 24.30 34.53 14.20
C VAL A 666 23.98 36.02 13.87
N PRO A 667 23.82 36.39 12.59
CA PRO A 667 23.83 37.79 12.13
C PRO A 667 22.84 38.72 12.85
N ASN A 668 23.34 39.76 13.53
CA ASN A 668 22.53 40.54 14.48
C ASN A 668 22.75 42.08 14.47
N ALA A 669 23.33 42.64 13.40
CA ALA A 669 23.91 43.98 13.11
C ALA A 669 23.36 45.28 13.76
N ASP A 670 22.33 45.23 14.60
CA ASP A 670 21.97 46.29 15.54
C ASP A 670 22.51 46.10 16.96
N GLN A 671 23.18 44.96 17.25
CA GLN A 671 23.89 44.66 18.50
C GLN A 671 23.00 44.86 19.73
N ALA A 672 21.78 44.34 19.67
CA ALA A 672 20.83 44.43 20.75
C ALA A 672 21.19 43.48 21.90
N ASP A 673 21.13 44.01 23.13
CA ASP A 673 21.22 43.30 24.40
C ASP A 673 20.19 43.98 25.32
N ARG A 674 19.10 43.28 25.65
CA ARG A 674 18.03 43.77 26.54
C ARG A 674 18.37 43.68 28.03
N ASN A 675 19.23 42.75 28.43
CA ASN A 675 19.40 42.34 29.83
C ASN A 675 20.69 42.88 30.51
N ASP A 676 21.57 43.55 29.74
CA ASP A 676 22.92 44.05 30.09
C ASP A 676 23.92 42.90 30.47
N ASP A 677 23.82 41.69 29.90
CA ASP A 677 24.72 40.55 30.20
C ASP A 677 25.87 40.29 29.20
N ALA A 678 25.81 40.92 28.01
CA ALA A 678 26.75 40.80 26.89
C ALA A 678 26.67 39.51 26.03
N ILE A 679 25.54 38.81 26.04
CA ILE A 679 25.06 37.96 24.93
C ILE A 679 23.97 38.75 24.19
N GLY A 680 23.92 38.68 22.86
CA GLY A 680 22.96 39.44 22.07
C GLY A 680 21.56 38.82 22.02
N ASP A 681 20.54 39.67 21.83
CA ASP A 681 19.12 39.32 21.69
C ASP A 681 18.83 38.23 20.62
N ALA A 682 19.76 37.99 19.69
CA ALA A 682 19.62 37.03 18.58
C ALA A 682 20.18 35.62 18.89
N CYS A 683 21.01 35.50 19.93
CA CYS A 683 21.64 34.25 20.39
C CYS A 683 21.47 34.05 21.92
N GLN A 684 20.59 34.84 22.54
CA GLN A 684 20.22 34.74 23.95
C GLN A 684 19.18 33.64 24.11
N GLU A 685 19.48 32.64 24.94
CA GLU A 685 18.61 31.47 25.12
C GLU A 685 17.34 31.76 25.93
N ASP A 686 17.23 32.84 26.71
CA ASP A 686 16.08 33.18 27.60
C ASP A 686 15.77 34.69 27.49
N ALA A 687 14.78 35.06 26.68
CA ALA A 687 14.45 36.44 26.32
C ALA A 687 13.45 37.13 27.27
N ASP A 688 12.73 36.35 28.10
CA ASP A 688 11.72 36.82 29.07
C ASP A 688 12.32 36.98 30.49
N GLY A 689 13.18 36.05 30.89
CA GLY A 689 13.91 36.02 32.16
C GLY A 689 13.22 35.24 33.27
N ASP A 690 12.40 34.23 32.95
CA ASP A 690 11.72 33.38 33.92
C ASP A 690 12.58 32.20 34.42
N GLY A 691 13.54 31.75 33.60
CA GLY A 691 14.44 30.62 33.86
C GLY A 691 14.26 29.39 32.95
N VAL A 692 13.36 29.46 31.97
CA VAL A 692 13.24 28.57 30.81
C VAL A 692 13.84 29.27 29.58
N SER A 693 14.18 28.50 28.54
CA SER A 693 14.84 28.99 27.34
C SER A 693 13.90 29.03 26.13
N ASP A 694 13.92 30.08 25.30
CA ASP A 694 13.09 30.32 24.11
C ASP A 694 12.85 29.10 23.19
N LEU A 695 13.82 28.18 23.07
CA LEU A 695 13.70 26.93 22.28
C LEU A 695 12.89 25.81 22.97
N ALA A 696 12.49 26.03 24.22
CA ALA A 696 11.76 25.14 25.11
C ALA A 696 10.82 25.92 26.05
N ASP A 697 10.49 27.16 25.68
CA ASP A 697 9.55 28.05 26.34
C ASP A 697 8.32 28.18 25.44
N ASN A 698 7.17 27.74 25.93
CA ASN A 698 5.89 27.84 25.21
C ASN A 698 5.23 29.23 25.33
N CYS A 699 5.84 30.15 26.07
CA CYS A 699 5.49 31.57 26.08
C CYS A 699 6.72 32.51 26.07
N PRO A 700 7.56 32.57 24.99
CA PRO A 700 8.82 33.35 24.89
C PRO A 700 8.75 34.89 25.05
N ALA A 701 7.63 35.42 25.53
CA ALA A 701 7.43 36.82 25.86
C ALA A 701 6.48 37.04 27.08
N ALA A 702 6.13 35.99 27.85
CA ALA A 702 5.07 36.04 28.86
C ALA A 702 5.26 35.15 30.12
N SER A 703 6.51 34.98 30.59
CA SER A 703 6.93 34.56 31.95
C SER A 703 6.05 33.57 32.72
N ASN A 704 6.32 32.28 32.56
CA ASN A 704 5.50 31.17 33.05
C ASN A 704 6.33 29.97 33.56
N GLU A 705 7.09 30.16 34.67
CA GLU A 705 8.05 29.22 35.32
C GLU A 705 7.59 27.74 35.47
N SER A 706 6.31 27.44 35.29
CA SER A 706 5.73 26.10 35.24
C SER A 706 5.82 25.38 33.88
N GLN A 707 5.85 26.09 32.74
CA GLN A 707 5.70 25.55 31.39
C GLN A 707 4.50 24.59 31.34
N ALA A 708 3.34 25.18 31.62
CA ALA A 708 2.06 24.52 31.47
C ALA A 708 1.56 24.78 30.05
N ASP A 709 0.99 23.72 29.48
CA ASP A 709 0.67 23.44 28.08
C ASP A 709 -0.34 22.30 28.24
N PHE A 710 -1.64 22.61 28.35
CA PHE A 710 -2.64 21.59 28.73
C PHE A 710 -3.21 20.88 27.50
N ASP A 711 -3.44 21.60 26.41
CA ASP A 711 -3.80 21.05 25.10
C ASP A 711 -2.60 20.40 24.37
N GLY A 712 -1.39 20.97 24.51
CA GLY A 712 -0.18 20.51 23.85
C GLY A 712 0.11 21.17 22.50
N ASP A 713 -0.54 22.30 22.17
CA ASP A 713 -0.31 23.09 20.93
C ASP A 713 1.14 23.62 20.86
N GLY A 714 1.76 23.88 22.01
CA GLY A 714 3.05 24.58 22.13
C GLY A 714 2.92 26.06 22.50
N SER A 715 1.71 26.52 22.83
CA SER A 715 1.39 27.81 23.45
C SER A 715 0.93 27.57 24.89
N GLY A 716 1.59 28.16 25.89
CA GLY A 716 1.25 27.88 27.29
C GLY A 716 0.08 28.69 27.88
N ASP A 717 -0.52 28.20 28.98
CA ASP A 717 -1.68 28.81 29.71
C ASP A 717 -1.48 30.31 30.10
N ALA A 718 -0.26 30.82 30.01
CA ALA A 718 0.10 32.19 30.36
C ALA A 718 0.02 33.18 29.19
N CYS A 719 0.02 32.67 27.94
CA CYS A 719 -0.04 33.44 26.72
C CYS A 719 -1.22 33.07 25.80
N ASP A 720 -1.83 31.91 26.00
CA ASP A 720 -3.09 31.56 25.35
C ASP A 720 -4.34 32.18 26.03
N GLY A 721 -5.53 31.73 25.63
CA GLY A 721 -6.83 32.06 26.22
C GLY A 721 -7.92 31.06 25.83
N ASP A 722 -7.51 29.80 25.65
CA ASP A 722 -8.27 28.60 25.25
C ASP A 722 -7.50 27.40 25.88
N ASP A 723 -7.26 27.45 27.20
CA ASP A 723 -6.22 26.70 27.96
C ASP A 723 -6.11 25.19 27.62
N ASP A 724 -7.20 24.54 27.23
CA ASP A 724 -7.34 23.11 26.94
C ASP A 724 -7.77 22.78 25.49
N GLY A 725 -7.90 23.77 24.61
CA GLY A 725 -7.91 23.59 23.16
C GLY A 725 -9.21 23.09 22.53
N ASP A 726 -10.32 23.01 23.27
CA ASP A 726 -11.64 22.59 22.73
C ASP A 726 -12.31 23.65 21.84
N GLY A 727 -11.90 24.92 21.94
CA GLY A 727 -12.46 26.07 21.25
C GLY A 727 -13.51 26.87 22.04
N LEU A 728 -13.72 26.57 23.32
CA LEU A 728 -14.58 27.28 24.28
C LEU A 728 -13.73 28.15 25.25
N PRO A 729 -13.21 29.30 24.81
CA PRO A 729 -12.16 30.03 25.54
C PRO A 729 -12.53 30.40 26.98
N ASP A 730 -11.57 30.34 27.92
CA ASP A 730 -11.68 30.30 29.41
C ASP A 730 -12.63 31.32 30.09
N VAL A 731 -13.02 32.34 29.34
CA VAL A 731 -14.06 33.33 29.69
C VAL A 731 -15.51 32.85 29.43
N GLY A 732 -15.69 31.77 28.67
CA GLY A 732 -16.92 31.13 28.24
C GLY A 732 -17.32 29.99 29.18
N GLU A 733 -16.42 29.05 29.41
CA GLU A 733 -16.56 27.97 30.40
C GLU A 733 -16.92 28.47 31.80
N LEU A 734 -16.16 29.45 32.29
CA LEU A 734 -16.40 30.13 33.57
C LEU A 734 -17.77 30.83 33.63
N ALA A 735 -18.48 30.96 32.51
CA ALA A 735 -19.87 31.41 32.42
C ALA A 735 -20.91 30.27 32.40
N VAL A 736 -20.59 29.07 31.91
CA VAL A 736 -21.47 27.89 31.90
C VAL A 736 -21.28 27.03 33.15
N GLY A 737 -20.07 26.56 33.45
CA GLY A 737 -19.77 25.77 34.65
C GLY A 737 -18.50 24.92 34.62
N THR A 738 -17.92 24.73 33.44
CA THR A 738 -16.81 23.85 33.03
C THR A 738 -15.41 24.36 33.47
N ASN A 739 -14.30 23.72 33.07
CA ASN A 739 -13.02 23.72 33.80
C ASN A 739 -11.70 23.98 33.03
N ALA A 740 -11.53 25.14 32.40
CA ALA A 740 -10.31 25.67 31.77
C ALA A 740 -9.01 25.04 32.32
N GLN A 741 -8.45 24.05 31.62
CA GLN A 741 -7.64 22.89 32.09
C GLN A 741 -8.43 21.57 32.32
N ASP A 742 -9.43 21.26 31.49
CA ASP A 742 -10.07 19.94 31.25
C ASP A 742 -11.06 20.13 30.08
N ALA A 743 -10.69 19.75 28.84
CA ALA A 743 -11.56 19.89 27.65
C ALA A 743 -12.87 19.07 27.74
N ASP A 744 -12.87 18.05 28.60
CA ASP A 744 -13.98 17.16 28.97
C ASP A 744 -14.19 17.34 30.48
N SER A 745 -15.24 18.07 30.89
CA SER A 745 -15.40 18.50 32.29
C SER A 745 -15.89 17.42 33.28
N ASP A 746 -16.27 16.21 32.82
CA ASP A 746 -16.73 15.13 33.72
C ASP A 746 -16.25 13.70 33.41
N ASP A 747 -15.21 13.58 32.57
CA ASP A 747 -14.52 12.39 32.12
C ASP A 747 -15.30 11.54 31.07
N ASP A 748 -16.28 12.06 30.32
CA ASP A 748 -17.09 11.32 29.34
C ASP A 748 -16.40 11.15 27.96
N GLY A 749 -15.83 12.23 27.43
CA GLY A 749 -15.06 12.30 26.21
C GLY A 749 -15.82 12.81 24.98
N PHE A 750 -16.91 13.56 25.15
CA PHE A 750 -17.17 14.73 24.31
C PHE A 750 -16.40 15.94 24.87
N ASP A 751 -16.21 16.98 24.05
CA ASP A 751 -15.50 18.19 24.44
C ASP A 751 -16.51 19.32 24.77
N ASP A 752 -16.27 20.09 25.84
CA ASP A 752 -17.19 21.07 26.45
C ASP A 752 -17.82 22.08 25.45
N LEU A 753 -17.13 22.43 24.36
CA LEU A 753 -17.66 23.28 23.28
C LEU A 753 -18.88 22.65 22.57
N ALA A 754 -18.81 21.36 22.27
CA ALA A 754 -19.75 20.66 21.40
C ALA A 754 -21.18 20.72 21.95
N GLU A 755 -21.30 20.46 23.24
CA GLU A 755 -22.56 20.36 23.99
C GLU A 755 -23.08 21.74 24.46
N VAL A 756 -22.27 22.79 24.35
CA VAL A 756 -22.60 24.14 24.85
C VAL A 756 -23.15 25.06 23.75
N VAL A 757 -22.60 25.02 22.53
CA VAL A 757 -23.03 25.71 21.27
C VAL A 757 -23.11 27.27 21.30
N ASP A 758 -23.72 27.90 22.31
CA ASP A 758 -23.51 29.30 22.73
C ASP A 758 -23.57 29.32 24.26
N ALA A 759 -22.51 29.78 24.93
CA ALA A 759 -22.38 29.97 26.39
C ALA A 759 -23.43 30.93 27.05
N ARG A 760 -24.56 31.14 26.40
CA ARG A 760 -25.79 31.82 26.87
C ARG A 760 -27.00 30.91 26.92
N SER A 761 -26.95 29.72 26.32
CA SER A 761 -28.04 28.75 26.24
C SER A 761 -27.51 27.30 26.11
N PRO A 762 -26.80 26.77 27.14
CA PRO A 762 -26.39 25.36 27.15
C PRO A 762 -27.57 24.40 26.99
N ILE A 763 -27.25 23.18 26.57
CA ILE A 763 -28.20 22.08 26.43
C ILE A 763 -28.48 21.47 27.84
N ASP A 764 -29.54 20.67 27.97
CA ASP A 764 -30.15 20.10 29.20
C ASP A 764 -31.09 18.99 28.69
N THR A 765 -30.53 17.96 28.05
CA THR A 765 -31.22 16.99 27.19
C THR A 765 -32.23 16.14 27.97
N ASP A 766 -31.84 15.53 29.09
CA ASP A 766 -32.80 14.84 29.96
C ASP A 766 -33.85 15.78 30.61
N ASN A 767 -33.53 17.06 30.80
CA ASN A 767 -34.27 18.12 31.51
C ASN A 767 -34.25 18.06 33.08
N ASP A 768 -33.29 17.38 33.70
CA ASP A 768 -33.02 17.39 35.15
C ASP A 768 -32.51 18.75 35.62
N ARG A 769 -31.80 19.52 34.77
CA ARG A 769 -30.98 20.71 35.11
C ARG A 769 -29.61 20.40 35.72
N THR A 770 -28.97 19.35 35.25
CA THR A 770 -27.55 19.46 34.89
C THR A 770 -27.47 20.23 33.55
N ILE A 771 -26.29 20.33 32.94
CA ILE A 771 -26.14 20.62 31.51
C ILE A 771 -25.33 19.46 30.96
N ASP A 772 -25.44 19.16 29.69
CA ASP A 772 -24.98 17.89 29.13
C ASP A 772 -23.46 17.71 29.40
N ALA A 773 -22.66 18.77 29.15
CA ALA A 773 -21.24 18.96 29.56
C ALA A 773 -20.93 18.96 31.08
N LEU A 774 -21.80 18.38 31.92
CA LEU A 774 -21.65 18.13 33.36
C LEU A 774 -22.48 16.91 33.86
N ASP A 775 -23.13 16.11 32.99
CA ASP A 775 -23.74 14.81 33.30
C ASP A 775 -23.36 13.71 32.29
N ILE A 776 -22.77 12.61 32.80
CA ILE A 776 -22.22 11.46 32.04
C ILE A 776 -23.25 10.46 31.45
N ASP A 777 -24.50 10.90 31.26
CA ASP A 777 -25.73 10.11 31.09
C ASP A 777 -26.83 11.09 30.59
N SER A 778 -26.54 11.78 29.47
CA SER A 778 -27.17 13.06 29.06
C SER A 778 -28.63 12.94 28.58
N ASP A 779 -28.99 11.80 27.99
CA ASP A 779 -30.38 11.42 27.74
C ASP A 779 -31.06 10.79 28.99
N ALA A 780 -30.29 10.09 29.83
CA ALA A 780 -30.72 9.34 31.02
C ALA A 780 -31.48 7.99 30.81
N ASP A 781 -31.16 7.21 29.77
CA ASP A 781 -31.57 5.81 29.60
C ASP A 781 -30.87 4.87 30.63
N GLY A 782 -29.57 5.10 30.85
CA GLY A 782 -28.70 4.35 31.75
C GLY A 782 -27.52 3.59 31.10
N VAL A 783 -27.15 3.89 29.85
CA VAL A 783 -25.82 3.67 29.26
C VAL A 783 -24.89 4.77 29.81
N LEU A 784 -24.04 5.41 29.00
CA LEU A 784 -23.07 6.45 29.36
C LEU A 784 -22.55 7.02 28.04
N ASP A 785 -22.68 8.34 27.88
CA ASP A 785 -22.35 9.13 26.69
C ASP A 785 -21.00 8.74 26.02
N ARG A 786 -19.98 8.44 26.83
CA ARG A 786 -18.67 7.88 26.40
C ARG A 786 -18.72 6.65 25.48
N ASP A 787 -19.73 5.80 25.67
CA ASP A 787 -19.99 4.49 25.04
C ASP A 787 -21.06 4.65 23.90
N GLU A 788 -21.45 5.90 23.63
CA GLU A 788 -22.48 6.41 22.70
C GLU A 788 -21.90 7.44 21.71
N ARG A 789 -20.66 7.17 21.27
CA ARG A 789 -20.04 7.91 20.17
C ARG A 789 -20.53 7.39 18.82
N GLY A 790 -21.57 8.04 18.31
CA GLY A 790 -22.12 7.82 16.99
C GLY A 790 -23.11 8.91 16.62
N ASN A 791 -23.53 8.92 15.35
CA ASN A 791 -24.84 9.37 14.95
C ASN A 791 -25.37 8.24 14.06
N LEU A 792 -26.27 7.41 14.60
CA LEU A 792 -26.66 6.17 13.95
C LEU A 792 -27.77 6.32 12.89
N ASP A 793 -28.40 7.49 12.80
CA ASP A 793 -29.54 7.75 11.91
C ASP A 793 -29.47 9.08 11.12
N ASP A 794 -28.38 9.84 11.29
CA ASP A 794 -28.09 11.17 10.73
C ASP A 794 -29.16 12.27 11.03
N ASP A 795 -29.87 12.19 12.16
CA ASP A 795 -30.89 13.18 12.62
C ASP A 795 -30.34 14.60 12.93
N PHE A 796 -29.00 14.74 13.01
CA PHE A 796 -28.24 15.90 13.54
C PHE A 796 -28.18 16.02 15.09
N LEU A 797 -28.62 15.01 15.83
CA LEU A 797 -28.23 14.74 17.24
C LEU A 797 -27.33 13.50 17.27
N ASP A 798 -26.26 13.49 18.08
CA ASP A 798 -25.48 12.27 18.32
C ASP A 798 -26.18 11.31 19.31
N ASP A 799 -25.75 10.04 19.34
CA ASP A 799 -26.44 8.97 20.07
C ASP A 799 -26.59 9.30 21.58
N ALA A 800 -25.62 10.00 22.19
CA ALA A 800 -25.65 10.41 23.60
C ALA A 800 -26.64 11.56 23.88
N HIS A 801 -26.97 12.35 22.85
CA HIS A 801 -27.90 13.47 22.91
C HIS A 801 -29.31 13.15 22.36
N ASP A 802 -29.54 11.95 21.83
CA ASP A 802 -30.86 11.50 21.37
C ASP A 802 -31.43 10.28 22.13
N ARG A 803 -32.74 10.10 21.97
CA ARG A 803 -33.61 9.14 22.66
C ARG A 803 -34.26 8.11 21.77
N ASP A 804 -34.09 8.24 20.46
CA ASP A 804 -34.71 7.49 19.38
C ASP A 804 -33.56 7.08 18.42
N GLN A 805 -32.39 6.66 18.97
CA GLN A 805 -31.05 6.46 18.35
C GLN A 805 -30.98 5.70 16.98
N ASP A 806 -32.10 5.23 16.45
CA ASP A 806 -32.23 4.48 15.19
C ASP A 806 -33.43 4.95 14.31
N ASN A 807 -33.99 6.12 14.64
CA ASN A 807 -35.22 6.75 14.15
C ASN A 807 -36.48 5.85 14.00
N ASP A 808 -36.54 4.70 14.69
CA ASP A 808 -37.68 3.76 14.54
C ASP A 808 -39.00 4.35 15.12
N GLY A 809 -38.86 5.22 16.13
CA GLY A 809 -39.93 5.91 16.85
C GLY A 809 -40.40 5.27 18.16
N VAL A 810 -39.60 4.41 18.80
CA VAL A 810 -39.93 3.67 20.03
C VAL A 810 -39.36 4.27 21.33
N LEU A 811 -38.49 5.28 21.28
CA LEU A 811 -38.00 6.10 22.40
C LEU A 811 -37.53 5.35 23.66
N GLU A 812 -36.24 5.41 23.97
CA GLU A 812 -35.67 4.84 25.21
C GLU A 812 -36.29 5.47 26.47
N VAL A 813 -37.20 4.72 27.12
CA VAL A 813 -37.99 5.22 28.26
C VAL A 813 -38.26 4.12 29.28
N ALA A 814 -37.30 3.93 30.18
CA ALA A 814 -37.41 3.46 31.57
C ALA A 814 -38.70 2.68 31.96
N GLY A 815 -38.97 1.56 31.28
CA GLY A 815 -40.12 0.68 31.54
C GLY A 815 -40.84 0.15 30.30
N ILE A 816 -40.52 0.67 29.13
CA ILE A 816 -40.50 -0.03 27.84
C ILE A 816 -39.17 0.42 27.23
N PRO A 817 -38.05 -0.30 27.49
CA PRO A 817 -36.82 -0.06 26.75
C PRO A 817 -37.02 -0.54 25.31
N ASP A 818 -36.09 -0.16 24.45
CA ASP A 818 -35.95 -0.80 23.15
C ASP A 818 -35.42 -2.23 23.28
N ASN A 819 -35.47 -3.01 22.20
CA ASN A 819 -34.77 -4.30 22.11
C ASN A 819 -33.74 -4.37 20.97
N CYS A 820 -33.68 -3.37 20.09
CA CYS A 820 -32.51 -3.03 19.27
C CYS A 820 -32.25 -1.51 19.28
N PRO A 821 -31.82 -0.92 20.42
CA PRO A 821 -31.63 0.54 20.58
C PRO A 821 -30.58 1.17 19.65
N ARG A 822 -30.02 0.42 18.71
CA ARG A 822 -28.99 0.83 17.74
C ARG A 822 -29.21 0.22 16.35
N LEU A 823 -30.44 -0.20 16.01
CA LEU A 823 -30.77 -0.65 14.65
C LEU A 823 -32.28 -0.68 14.40
N SER A 824 -32.75 0.20 13.51
CA SER A 824 -34.16 0.53 13.25
C SER A 824 -35.09 -0.68 13.16
N ASN A 825 -35.80 -1.01 14.26
CA ASN A 825 -36.63 -2.21 14.34
C ASN A 825 -38.15 -2.01 14.63
N PRO A 826 -38.95 -1.16 13.93
CA PRO A 826 -40.33 -0.69 14.29
C PRO A 826 -41.43 -1.72 14.59
N SER A 827 -41.11 -3.00 14.49
CA SER A 827 -41.92 -4.13 14.90
C SER A 827 -41.68 -4.59 16.36
N GLN A 828 -40.50 -4.32 16.94
CA GLN A 828 -40.05 -4.77 18.26
C GLN A 828 -40.27 -6.29 18.42
N LEU A 829 -39.61 -7.03 17.51
CA LEU A 829 -39.70 -8.49 17.44
C LEU A 829 -38.56 -9.11 18.25
N ASP A 830 -38.87 -10.26 18.85
CA ASP A 830 -38.10 -10.96 19.87
C ASP A 830 -38.56 -12.43 19.77
N MET A 831 -37.80 -13.26 19.05
CA MET A 831 -38.20 -14.61 18.64
C MET A 831 -37.91 -15.68 19.70
N ASP A 832 -36.71 -15.71 20.29
CA ASP A 832 -36.33 -16.66 21.36
C ASP A 832 -36.92 -16.30 22.75
N LEU A 833 -37.12 -14.98 23.02
CA LEU A 833 -37.56 -14.37 24.29
C LEU A 833 -36.48 -14.15 25.37
N ASP A 834 -35.24 -13.90 24.97
CA ASP A 834 -34.11 -13.38 25.76
C ASP A 834 -34.37 -11.94 26.23
N GLY A 835 -34.52 -11.02 25.27
CA GLY A 835 -34.62 -9.57 25.49
C GLY A 835 -33.86 -8.68 24.50
N GLN A 836 -33.03 -9.25 23.62
CA GLN A 836 -32.56 -8.63 22.37
C GLN A 836 -33.69 -8.71 21.30
N GLY A 837 -33.42 -8.51 20.01
CA GLY A 837 -34.46 -8.55 18.98
C GLY A 837 -34.00 -8.88 17.57
N ASP A 838 -34.94 -9.36 16.74
CA ASP A 838 -34.76 -9.97 15.40
C ASP A 838 -34.17 -9.06 14.28
N ALA A 839 -33.38 -8.06 14.66
CA ALA A 839 -32.61 -7.20 13.76
C ALA A 839 -31.16 -7.07 14.22
N CYS A 840 -30.91 -7.12 15.54
CA CYS A 840 -29.64 -6.85 16.20
C CYS A 840 -29.16 -8.00 17.10
N ASP A 841 -29.91 -9.10 17.20
CA ASP A 841 -29.35 -10.37 17.65
C ASP A 841 -28.33 -10.88 16.61
N ALA A 842 -27.65 -11.98 16.95
CA ALA A 842 -26.73 -12.67 16.04
C ALA A 842 -26.97 -14.19 16.02
N ASP A 843 -28.05 -14.68 16.64
CA ASP A 843 -28.53 -16.06 16.77
C ASP A 843 -30.06 -15.98 16.99
N ASP A 844 -30.80 -15.57 15.95
CA ASP A 844 -32.22 -15.11 15.99
C ASP A 844 -33.21 -16.08 16.68
N ASP A 845 -32.86 -17.37 16.75
CA ASP A 845 -33.66 -18.48 17.28
C ASP A 845 -33.09 -19.06 18.60
N GLY A 846 -31.82 -18.76 18.94
CA GLY A 846 -31.14 -19.20 20.16
C GLY A 846 -30.61 -20.64 20.10
N ASP A 847 -30.21 -21.08 18.91
CA ASP A 847 -29.71 -22.43 18.58
C ASP A 847 -28.21 -22.58 18.90
N GLY A 848 -27.43 -21.55 18.53
CA GLY A 848 -25.97 -21.50 18.68
C GLY A 848 -25.16 -21.52 17.38
N ILE A 849 -25.81 -21.33 16.24
CA ILE A 849 -25.22 -20.90 14.95
C ILE A 849 -25.38 -19.36 14.86
N LEU A 850 -24.61 -18.66 14.03
CA LEU A 850 -24.76 -17.21 13.85
C LEU A 850 -25.54 -16.86 12.58
N ASP A 851 -26.36 -15.80 12.61
CA ASP A 851 -27.21 -15.43 11.45
C ASP A 851 -26.43 -15.14 10.16
N VAL A 852 -25.16 -14.75 10.30
CA VAL A 852 -24.20 -14.57 9.18
C VAL A 852 -23.74 -15.89 8.56
N ASP A 853 -23.72 -16.97 9.35
CA ASP A 853 -23.51 -18.34 8.86
C ASP A 853 -24.81 -18.94 8.25
N GLU A 854 -25.99 -18.33 8.50
CA GLU A 854 -27.29 -18.81 8.01
C GLU A 854 -27.79 -18.14 6.72
N GLY A 855 -27.39 -16.89 6.44
CA GLY A 855 -27.64 -16.25 5.15
C GLY A 855 -29.12 -15.97 4.84
N ASN A 856 -29.78 -15.21 5.73
CA ASN A 856 -31.17 -14.72 5.67
C ASN A 856 -32.26 -15.76 6.07
N PRO A 857 -33.35 -15.37 6.78
CA PRO A 857 -34.40 -16.28 7.32
C PRO A 857 -35.31 -17.03 6.31
N ALA A 858 -34.79 -17.40 5.15
CA ALA A 858 -35.39 -18.33 4.18
C ALA A 858 -34.60 -19.65 4.06
N ASN A 859 -33.34 -19.69 4.49
CA ASN A 859 -32.46 -20.85 4.39
C ASN A 859 -32.32 -21.53 5.76
N ASP A 860 -32.84 -22.76 5.84
CA ASP A 860 -32.55 -23.70 6.91
C ASP A 860 -31.36 -24.55 6.43
N PRO A 861 -30.17 -24.50 7.07
CA PRO A 861 -29.01 -25.29 6.65
C PRO A 861 -29.31 -26.80 6.61
N CYS A 862 -30.27 -27.28 7.40
CA CYS A 862 -30.73 -28.67 7.41
C CYS A 862 -31.73 -29.00 6.27
N ASN A 863 -31.76 -28.21 5.20
CA ASN A 863 -32.55 -28.44 3.98
C ASN A 863 -31.75 -28.15 2.68
N ARG A 864 -30.42 -28.08 2.77
CA ARG A 864 -29.52 -28.17 1.59
C ARG A 864 -29.36 -29.65 1.17
N ASP A 865 -28.92 -29.83 -0.06
CA ASP A 865 -28.87 -31.05 -0.88
C ASP A 865 -27.75 -30.77 -1.91
N SER A 866 -26.49 -30.89 -1.46
CA SER A 866 -25.32 -30.22 -2.08
C SER A 866 -24.74 -30.96 -3.30
N ASP A 867 -24.50 -32.26 -3.20
CA ASP A 867 -24.28 -33.21 -4.32
C ASP A 867 -25.49 -33.29 -5.27
N ARG A 868 -26.71 -33.24 -4.70
CA ARG A 868 -28.05 -33.37 -5.30
C ARG A 868 -28.54 -34.81 -5.50
N ASP A 869 -28.11 -35.74 -4.65
CA ASP A 869 -28.57 -37.13 -4.62
C ASP A 869 -30.02 -37.25 -4.06
N THR A 870 -30.46 -36.27 -3.25
CA THR A 870 -31.74 -36.14 -2.54
C THR A 870 -31.87 -36.77 -1.13
N VAL A 871 -30.76 -36.99 -0.44
CA VAL A 871 -30.68 -36.98 1.04
C VAL A 871 -30.45 -35.53 1.52
N ARG A 872 -29.63 -35.23 2.55
CA ARG A 872 -29.54 -33.87 3.14
C ARG A 872 -28.26 -33.67 3.92
N ASP A 873 -27.53 -32.58 3.65
CA ASP A 873 -26.22 -32.30 4.24
C ASP A 873 -26.14 -32.52 5.77
N CYS A 874 -27.21 -32.23 6.52
CA CYS A 874 -27.29 -32.41 7.98
C CYS A 874 -27.43 -33.86 8.49
N ASP A 875 -27.85 -34.80 7.64
CA ASP A 875 -27.95 -36.23 7.94
C ASP A 875 -26.59 -36.92 7.63
N GLU A 876 -25.86 -36.49 6.59
CA GLU A 876 -24.50 -36.95 6.24
C GLU A 876 -23.39 -36.37 7.14
N ILE A 877 -23.28 -35.04 7.27
CA ILE A 877 -22.12 -34.31 7.86
C ILE A 877 -21.76 -34.75 9.29
N GLY A 878 -22.69 -35.41 9.98
CA GLY A 878 -22.46 -36.06 11.25
C GLY A 878 -22.47 -35.13 12.46
N LEU A 879 -22.12 -35.68 13.62
CA LEU A 879 -22.38 -35.06 14.93
C LEU A 879 -21.43 -33.89 15.31
N VAL A 880 -20.55 -33.43 14.42
CA VAL A 880 -19.54 -32.38 14.70
C VAL A 880 -19.22 -31.55 13.43
N PRO A 881 -19.95 -30.47 13.11
CA PRO A 881 -19.79 -29.73 11.85
C PRO A 881 -18.36 -29.24 11.53
N LEU A 882 -17.54 -28.93 12.55
CA LEU A 882 -16.14 -28.50 12.39
C LEU A 882 -15.17 -29.63 11.95
N ARG A 883 -15.69 -30.83 11.67
CA ARG A 883 -15.06 -31.94 10.96
C ARG A 883 -16.17 -32.71 10.25
N PRO A 884 -16.44 -32.41 8.97
CA PRO A 884 -17.33 -33.23 8.16
C PRO A 884 -17.00 -34.71 8.29
N ARG A 885 -18.05 -35.52 8.15
CA ARG A 885 -17.90 -36.95 8.05
C ARG A 885 -17.25 -37.31 6.71
N ASP A 886 -16.39 -38.31 6.77
CA ASP A 886 -15.70 -38.98 5.66
C ASP A 886 -15.68 -40.45 6.10
N SER A 887 -16.58 -41.24 5.52
CA SER A 887 -16.86 -42.62 5.95
C SER A 887 -16.00 -43.66 5.21
N ASP A 888 -15.73 -43.42 3.93
CA ASP A 888 -14.95 -44.30 3.05
C ASP A 888 -13.42 -44.06 3.13
N GLN A 889 -12.97 -42.81 3.35
CA GLN A 889 -11.58 -42.29 3.34
C GLN A 889 -10.92 -42.00 1.96
N ASP A 890 -11.67 -41.59 0.94
CA ASP A 890 -11.15 -41.05 -0.33
C ASP A 890 -10.89 -39.53 -0.35
N LEU A 891 -11.29 -38.83 0.72
CA LEU A 891 -11.21 -37.37 0.97
C LEU A 891 -12.40 -36.52 0.49
N LEU A 892 -13.42 -37.09 -0.15
CA LEU A 892 -14.71 -36.45 -0.34
C LEU A 892 -15.54 -36.57 0.97
N PRO A 893 -16.10 -35.47 1.52
CA PRO A 893 -17.00 -35.57 2.67
C PRO A 893 -18.34 -36.21 2.30
N ASP A 894 -18.95 -36.98 3.22
CA ASP A 894 -20.22 -37.70 3.01
C ASP A 894 -21.32 -36.80 2.38
N PHE A 895 -21.40 -35.51 2.78
CA PHE A 895 -22.41 -34.55 2.26
C PHE A 895 -22.13 -33.96 0.87
N LEU A 896 -21.17 -34.55 0.14
CA LEU A 896 -20.77 -34.18 -1.22
C LEU A 896 -20.52 -35.42 -2.11
N ASP A 897 -20.77 -36.62 -1.61
CA ASP A 897 -20.61 -37.90 -2.32
C ASP A 897 -21.97 -38.42 -2.85
N GLU A 898 -21.96 -39.25 -3.89
CA GLU A 898 -23.15 -40.00 -4.36
C GLU A 898 -23.21 -41.42 -3.76
N ASP A 899 -22.18 -41.90 -3.04
CA ASP A 899 -22.02 -43.28 -2.51
C ASP A 899 -21.11 -43.23 -1.24
N SER A 900 -21.57 -42.62 -0.14
CA SER A 900 -20.75 -42.17 1.02
C SER A 900 -19.86 -43.23 1.68
N ASP A 901 -20.11 -44.53 1.49
CA ASP A 901 -19.18 -45.57 1.90
C ASP A 901 -18.62 -46.45 0.76
N ASN A 902 -18.86 -46.10 -0.51
CA ASN A 902 -18.17 -46.66 -1.67
C ASN A 902 -18.31 -48.20 -1.77
N ASP A 903 -19.44 -48.73 -1.30
CA ASP A 903 -19.89 -50.10 -1.53
C ASP A 903 -20.29 -50.29 -3.01
N GLY A 904 -20.85 -49.25 -3.63
CA GLY A 904 -21.42 -49.28 -4.98
C GLY A 904 -22.95 -49.21 -5.01
N VAL A 905 -23.56 -48.65 -3.96
CA VAL A 905 -24.98 -48.38 -3.83
C VAL A 905 -25.17 -46.93 -3.39
N PRO A 906 -25.82 -46.08 -4.21
CA PRO A 906 -25.99 -44.67 -3.87
C PRO A 906 -26.86 -44.41 -2.63
N ASP A 907 -26.51 -43.37 -1.88
CA ASP A 907 -27.09 -43.06 -0.56
C ASP A 907 -28.62 -42.87 -0.60
N VAL A 908 -29.16 -42.24 -1.64
CA VAL A 908 -30.60 -42.13 -1.93
C VAL A 908 -31.36 -43.46 -2.03
N ASP A 909 -30.72 -44.55 -2.49
CA ASP A 909 -31.34 -45.89 -2.54
C ASP A 909 -31.28 -46.61 -1.15
N GLU A 910 -30.51 -46.09 -0.20
CA GLU A 910 -30.23 -46.67 1.14
C GLU A 910 -30.95 -45.89 2.26
N ALA A 911 -30.99 -44.55 2.19
CA ALA A 911 -31.68 -43.65 3.12
C ALA A 911 -33.18 -43.97 3.30
N GLY A 912 -33.80 -44.61 2.31
CA GLY A 912 -35.02 -45.41 2.47
C GLY A 912 -36.35 -44.69 2.21
N ASP A 913 -36.43 -43.36 2.20
CA ASP A 913 -37.50 -42.62 1.51
C ASP A 913 -37.12 -41.21 0.98
N GLU A 914 -37.71 -40.83 -0.17
CA GLU A 914 -37.59 -39.50 -0.83
C GLU A 914 -38.37 -38.37 -0.08
N ASP A 915 -38.42 -38.35 1.26
CA ASP A 915 -39.07 -37.29 2.06
C ASP A 915 -38.03 -36.71 3.04
N LEU A 916 -37.42 -35.57 2.65
CA LEU A 916 -36.36 -34.77 3.31
C LEU A 916 -36.67 -34.29 4.77
N LEU A 917 -37.58 -34.96 5.46
CA LEU A 917 -38.00 -34.72 6.85
C LEU A 917 -38.10 -36.05 7.64
N THR A 918 -37.68 -37.16 7.04
CA THR A 918 -37.53 -38.48 7.66
C THR A 918 -36.03 -38.74 7.85
N PRO A 919 -35.52 -39.00 9.07
CA PRO A 919 -34.13 -39.41 9.24
C PRO A 919 -33.86 -40.74 8.52
N PRO A 920 -32.64 -40.97 8.00
CA PRO A 920 -32.25 -42.20 7.32
C PRO A 920 -32.52 -43.48 8.13
N VAL A 921 -32.55 -44.61 7.42
CA VAL A 921 -32.71 -45.94 8.02
C VAL A 921 -31.43 -46.37 8.77
N ASP A 922 -31.65 -47.15 9.82
CA ASP A 922 -30.66 -47.83 10.67
C ASP A 922 -31.24 -49.25 10.88
N THR A 923 -30.85 -50.17 10.00
CA THR A 923 -31.53 -51.46 9.82
C THR A 923 -31.19 -52.48 10.92
N ASP A 924 -29.92 -52.63 11.31
CA ASP A 924 -29.50 -53.53 12.41
C ASP A 924 -29.75 -52.92 13.83
N SER A 925 -29.80 -51.58 13.95
CA SER A 925 -29.92 -50.82 15.22
C SER A 925 -28.67 -50.75 16.12
N ASP A 926 -27.47 -50.79 15.55
CA ASP A 926 -26.17 -50.44 16.16
C ASP A 926 -26.07 -48.93 16.43
N GLY A 927 -26.45 -48.10 15.44
CA GLY A 927 -26.43 -46.64 15.50
C GLY A 927 -25.60 -45.94 14.41
N GLN A 928 -25.13 -46.66 13.39
CA GLN A 928 -24.84 -46.09 12.06
C GLN A 928 -26.16 -46.08 11.23
N SER A 929 -26.17 -45.41 10.09
CA SER A 929 -27.27 -45.45 9.12
C SER A 929 -26.86 -46.28 7.91
N ASP A 930 -27.84 -46.82 7.19
CA ASP A 930 -27.60 -47.79 6.09
C ASP A 930 -26.63 -47.21 5.03
N LEU A 931 -26.82 -45.94 4.60
CA LEU A 931 -25.94 -45.19 3.65
C LEU A 931 -24.47 -44.97 4.08
N VAL A 932 -24.06 -45.48 5.24
CA VAL A 932 -22.71 -45.32 5.80
C VAL A 932 -22.29 -46.56 6.61
N ASP A 933 -22.88 -47.72 6.30
CA ASP A 933 -22.52 -49.02 6.87
C ASP A 933 -22.67 -50.19 5.87
N ARG A 934 -21.57 -50.48 5.15
CA ARG A 934 -21.26 -51.59 4.22
C ARG A 934 -21.76 -53.02 4.58
N ASP A 935 -22.54 -53.26 5.64
CA ASP A 935 -23.11 -54.53 6.12
C ASP A 935 -24.44 -54.20 6.85
N SER A 936 -25.40 -53.57 6.15
CA SER A 936 -26.57 -52.85 6.69
C SER A 936 -27.50 -53.67 7.61
N ASP A 937 -27.59 -54.99 7.43
CA ASP A 937 -28.32 -55.90 8.33
C ASP A 937 -27.45 -56.65 9.36
N GLY A 938 -26.12 -56.50 9.27
CA GLY A 938 -25.14 -56.95 10.25
C GLY A 938 -24.88 -58.46 10.29
N ASP A 939 -25.23 -59.22 9.25
CA ASP A 939 -24.99 -60.68 9.23
C ASP A 939 -23.54 -61.08 8.89
N GLY A 940 -22.79 -60.22 8.18
CA GLY A 940 -21.41 -60.44 7.78
C GLY A 940 -21.18 -60.63 6.27
N VAL A 941 -22.02 -59.98 5.44
CA VAL A 941 -21.94 -59.94 3.97
C VAL A 941 -22.14 -58.48 3.55
N LEU A 942 -21.36 -58.00 2.56
CA LEU A 942 -21.43 -56.59 2.15
C LEU A 942 -22.57 -56.36 1.15
N ASP A 943 -23.24 -55.22 1.25
CA ASP A 943 -24.44 -54.86 0.48
C ASP A 943 -24.26 -54.95 -1.04
N ALA A 944 -23.08 -54.60 -1.57
CA ALA A 944 -22.68 -54.77 -2.98
C ALA A 944 -22.81 -56.20 -3.53
N VAL A 945 -22.80 -57.19 -2.63
CA VAL A 945 -22.83 -58.62 -2.96
C VAL A 945 -23.92 -59.41 -2.23
N ASP A 946 -24.74 -58.73 -1.42
CA ASP A 946 -25.82 -59.35 -0.66
C ASP A 946 -27.10 -59.48 -1.51
N VAL A 947 -27.75 -60.65 -1.48
CA VAL A 947 -29.00 -60.88 -2.22
C VAL A 947 -30.27 -60.45 -1.47
N CYS A 948 -30.14 -59.96 -0.22
CA CYS A 948 -31.23 -59.52 0.63
C CYS A 948 -30.99 -58.22 1.45
N ARG A 949 -29.76 -57.71 1.59
CA ARG A 949 -29.33 -56.37 2.10
C ARG A 949 -29.83 -55.92 3.48
N LEU A 950 -31.15 -55.88 3.64
CA LEU A 950 -31.87 -55.33 4.79
C LEU A 950 -32.51 -56.41 5.69
N ILE A 951 -32.14 -57.70 5.57
CA ILE A 951 -32.80 -58.85 6.24
C ILE A 951 -31.86 -60.08 6.47
N GLU A 952 -31.14 -60.16 7.60
CA GLU A 952 -30.24 -61.27 8.05
C GLU A 952 -30.38 -62.61 7.24
N ASP A 953 -29.59 -62.80 6.16
CA ASP A 953 -29.78 -63.88 5.15
C ASP A 953 -28.64 -64.91 5.07
N GLY A 954 -27.41 -64.56 5.47
CA GLY A 954 -26.04 -65.13 5.45
C GLY A 954 -25.70 -66.61 5.12
N ASP A 955 -26.64 -67.41 4.63
CA ASP A 955 -26.33 -68.48 3.67
C ASP A 955 -26.64 -68.12 2.19
N GLN A 956 -27.07 -66.88 1.91
CA GLN A 956 -27.00 -66.18 0.59
C GLN A 956 -27.65 -67.01 -0.53
N ALA A 957 -28.95 -67.26 -0.34
CA ALA A 957 -29.64 -68.41 -0.92
C ALA A 957 -30.70 -68.04 -1.97
N ASP A 958 -30.30 -67.58 -3.15
CA ASP A 958 -31.17 -67.52 -4.34
C ASP A 958 -31.50 -68.95 -4.85
N GLN A 959 -32.79 -69.23 -5.10
CA GLN A 959 -33.31 -70.54 -5.52
C GLN A 959 -33.69 -70.66 -7.00
N ASP A 960 -33.95 -69.56 -7.72
CA ASP A 960 -34.35 -69.58 -9.13
C ASP A 960 -33.38 -68.88 -10.11
N ASP A 961 -32.28 -68.33 -9.57
CA ASP A 961 -31.20 -67.59 -10.23
C ASP A 961 -31.68 -66.20 -10.78
N ASP A 962 -32.54 -65.49 -10.04
CA ASP A 962 -33.16 -64.19 -10.38
C ASP A 962 -32.37 -62.96 -9.88
N GLY A 963 -31.73 -63.06 -8.70
CA GLY A 963 -30.99 -61.97 -8.05
C GLY A 963 -31.52 -61.52 -6.67
N VAL A 964 -32.62 -62.09 -6.18
CA VAL A 964 -33.18 -61.84 -4.85
C VAL A 964 -33.14 -63.13 -4.00
N GLY A 965 -32.74 -63.05 -2.73
CA GLY A 965 -32.55 -64.23 -1.86
C GLY A 965 -33.84 -64.84 -1.28
N ASP A 966 -33.79 -66.14 -0.92
CA ASP A 966 -34.88 -66.92 -0.30
C ASP A 966 -35.48 -66.26 0.98
N ALA A 967 -34.77 -65.33 1.66
CA ALA A 967 -35.27 -64.62 2.85
C ALA A 967 -36.15 -63.40 2.52
N CYS A 968 -35.86 -62.68 1.44
CA CYS A 968 -36.48 -61.42 1.06
C CYS A 968 -37.41 -61.54 -0.18
N ASP A 969 -37.28 -62.60 -0.99
CA ASP A 969 -38.10 -62.81 -2.18
C ASP A 969 -39.59 -63.15 -1.88
N ASP A 970 -40.45 -62.59 -2.72
CA ASP A 970 -41.91 -62.71 -2.68
C ASP A 970 -42.45 -63.79 -3.65
N ASP A 971 -41.64 -64.43 -4.52
CA ASP A 971 -42.04 -65.42 -5.55
C ASP A 971 -40.98 -66.55 -5.77
N LEU A 972 -40.73 -67.39 -4.74
CA LEU A 972 -39.56 -68.31 -4.53
C LEU A 972 -39.29 -69.42 -5.59
N ASP A 973 -39.94 -69.33 -6.75
CA ASP A 973 -39.65 -70.16 -7.92
C ASP A 973 -39.81 -69.46 -9.29
N GLY A 974 -40.05 -68.14 -9.31
CA GLY A 974 -40.10 -67.32 -10.52
C GLY A 974 -41.27 -67.59 -11.46
N ASP A 975 -42.35 -68.25 -11.00
CA ASP A 975 -43.49 -68.58 -11.87
C ASP A 975 -44.45 -67.41 -12.16
N THR A 976 -44.25 -66.26 -11.50
CA THR A 976 -45.07 -65.04 -11.49
C THR A 976 -46.34 -65.14 -10.62
N VAL A 977 -46.28 -65.90 -9.51
CA VAL A 977 -47.36 -66.01 -8.52
C VAL A 977 -46.76 -66.08 -7.11
N GLY A 978 -46.66 -64.92 -6.46
CA GLY A 978 -45.98 -64.83 -5.16
C GLY A 978 -46.51 -65.72 -4.02
N ASN A 979 -45.61 -65.95 -3.08
CA ASN A 979 -45.58 -66.98 -2.03
C ASN A 979 -46.88 -67.14 -1.20
N GLU A 980 -47.63 -66.06 -0.94
CA GLU A 980 -48.92 -66.13 -0.22
C GLU A 980 -50.11 -66.60 -1.07
N GLU A 981 -50.10 -66.39 -2.39
CA GLU A 981 -51.17 -66.84 -3.31
C GLU A 981 -50.85 -68.15 -4.04
N ASP A 982 -49.60 -68.64 -3.97
CA ASP A 982 -49.18 -69.88 -4.60
C ASP A 982 -49.52 -71.17 -3.82
N SER A 983 -49.75 -72.23 -4.59
CA SER A 983 -50.05 -73.59 -4.14
C SER A 983 -48.82 -74.50 -4.03
N CYS A 984 -47.64 -74.09 -4.50
CA CYS A 984 -46.38 -74.87 -4.49
C CYS A 984 -45.08 -74.02 -4.35
N PRO A 985 -44.87 -73.16 -3.32
CA PRO A 985 -43.95 -71.99 -3.38
C PRO A 985 -42.42 -72.26 -3.35
N THR A 986 -41.97 -73.20 -4.20
CA THR A 986 -40.59 -73.72 -4.41
C THR A 986 -40.54 -74.66 -5.65
N VAL A 987 -41.60 -74.71 -6.49
CA VAL A 987 -41.78 -75.65 -7.62
C VAL A 987 -42.68 -75.03 -8.73
N PRO A 988 -42.09 -74.48 -9.81
CA PRO A 988 -42.80 -73.60 -10.75
C PRO A 988 -44.05 -74.20 -11.38
N ASN A 989 -45.21 -73.56 -11.17
CA ASN A 989 -46.51 -74.14 -11.49
C ASN A 989 -47.55 -73.22 -12.18
N ALA A 990 -47.56 -71.89 -11.98
CA ALA A 990 -48.21 -70.70 -12.62
C ALA A 990 -49.70 -70.76 -13.02
N SER A 991 -50.13 -71.94 -13.39
CA SER A 991 -51.49 -72.34 -13.67
C SER A 991 -52.35 -72.54 -12.43
N GLN A 992 -51.74 -72.68 -11.24
CA GLN A 992 -52.42 -72.87 -9.95
C GLN A 992 -53.48 -74.00 -10.00
N GLU A 993 -53.17 -75.11 -10.68
CA GLU A 993 -54.06 -76.28 -10.77
C GLU A 993 -53.95 -77.15 -9.49
N ASP A 994 -54.74 -76.85 -8.45
CA ASP A 994 -55.16 -77.81 -7.41
C ASP A 994 -56.43 -78.55 -7.89
N LEU A 995 -56.34 -79.87 -8.11
CA LEU A 995 -57.46 -80.69 -8.60
C LEU A 995 -58.31 -81.37 -7.50
N ASP A 996 -57.94 -81.25 -6.22
CA ASP A 996 -58.51 -81.96 -5.06
C ASP A 996 -59.19 -81.01 -4.03
N GLU A 997 -58.88 -79.71 -4.08
CA GLU A 997 -59.32 -78.61 -3.20
C GLU A 997 -58.75 -78.72 -1.76
N ASP A 998 -57.45 -79.00 -1.65
CA ASP A 998 -56.69 -79.30 -0.42
C ASP A 998 -55.72 -78.17 -0.02
N GLY A 999 -55.25 -77.37 -0.99
CA GLY A 999 -54.33 -76.24 -0.77
C GLY A 999 -52.84 -76.54 -1.05
N VAL A 1000 -52.56 -77.60 -1.82
CA VAL A 1000 -51.23 -77.92 -2.37
C VAL A 1000 -51.42 -78.24 -3.86
N GLY A 1001 -50.64 -77.65 -4.75
CA GLY A 1001 -50.84 -77.74 -6.21
C GLY A 1001 -50.42 -79.09 -6.81
N ASP A 1002 -51.01 -79.46 -7.96
CA ASP A 1002 -50.71 -80.71 -8.68
C ASP A 1002 -49.23 -80.84 -9.12
N ALA A 1003 -48.45 -79.74 -9.11
CA ALA A 1003 -47.03 -79.72 -9.47
C ALA A 1003 -46.12 -80.28 -8.36
N CYS A 1004 -46.39 -79.90 -7.11
CA CYS A 1004 -45.65 -80.32 -5.92
C CYS A 1004 -46.31 -81.51 -5.17
N GLU A 1005 -47.57 -81.87 -5.45
CA GLU A 1005 -48.23 -83.01 -4.79
C GLU A 1005 -47.45 -84.33 -5.02
N PRO A 1006 -47.01 -85.04 -3.96
CA PRO A 1006 -46.27 -86.29 -4.12
C PRO A 1006 -47.17 -87.39 -4.72
N PRO A 1007 -46.81 -87.99 -5.87
CA PRO A 1007 -47.74 -88.77 -6.68
C PRO A 1007 -48.33 -89.99 -5.94
N PRO A 1008 -49.65 -90.20 -5.96
CA PRO A 1008 -50.34 -91.06 -5.00
C PRO A 1008 -49.89 -92.54 -5.02
N GLU A 1009 -49.25 -92.94 -3.92
CA GLU A 1009 -48.65 -94.27 -3.69
C GLU A 1009 -49.64 -95.44 -3.91
N PRO A 1010 -49.35 -96.40 -4.83
CA PRO A 1010 -50.31 -97.43 -5.21
C PRO A 1010 -50.36 -98.63 -4.24
N ASP A 1011 -51.31 -98.62 -3.29
CA ASP A 1011 -51.75 -99.69 -2.35
C ASP A 1011 -51.10 -101.09 -2.53
N PHE A 1012 -49.87 -101.27 -2.03
CA PHE A 1012 -49.18 -102.57 -2.01
C PHE A 1012 -48.39 -102.88 -0.74
N ALA A 1013 -49.13 -102.90 0.37
CA ALA A 1013 -48.94 -103.78 1.54
C ALA A 1013 -47.74 -104.77 1.57
N LEU A 1014 -46.78 -104.51 2.48
CA LEU A 1014 -46.14 -105.41 3.48
C LEU A 1014 -44.62 -105.12 3.66
N PRO A 1015 -44.05 -105.35 4.88
CA PRO A 1015 -42.76 -104.80 5.28
C PRO A 1015 -41.61 -105.83 5.31
N ASP A 1016 -40.37 -105.37 5.52
CA ASP A 1016 -39.58 -105.69 6.73
C ASP A 1016 -38.18 -105.03 6.70
N ALA A 1017 -37.63 -104.75 7.90
CA ALA A 1017 -36.21 -104.53 8.24
C ALA A 1017 -35.41 -103.46 7.46
N ALA A 1018 -35.00 -102.34 8.06
CA ALA A 1018 -34.00 -102.19 9.15
C ALA A 1018 -32.53 -102.41 8.73
N VAL A 1019 -31.76 -101.31 8.84
CA VAL A 1019 -30.47 -101.15 9.56
C VAL A 1019 -29.40 -102.25 9.41
N ILE A 1020 -28.27 -101.85 8.82
CA ILE A 1020 -26.88 -102.35 8.93
C ILE A 1020 -26.07 -101.18 8.34
N GLU A 1021 -25.43 -100.28 9.11
CA GLU A 1021 -24.33 -100.44 10.09
C GLU A 1021 -23.17 -101.32 9.58
N LEU A 1022 -22.04 -100.69 9.23
CA LEU A 1022 -20.67 -101.23 9.32
C LEU A 1022 -19.69 -100.09 8.93
N ASP A 1023 -19.20 -99.20 9.81
CA ASP A 1023 -18.55 -99.33 11.14
C ASP A 1023 -17.01 -99.50 11.06
N VAL A 1024 -16.31 -98.88 12.03
CA VAL A 1024 -14.88 -98.98 12.45
C VAL A 1024 -13.73 -98.62 11.47
N PRO A 1025 -12.54 -98.15 11.95
CA PRO A 1025 -12.20 -97.53 13.26
C PRO A 1025 -11.08 -96.42 13.28
N VAL A 1026 -10.78 -95.87 14.49
CA VAL A 1026 -9.55 -95.12 14.94
C VAL A 1026 -9.53 -93.60 14.62
N LEU A 1027 -9.58 -92.58 15.52
CA LEU A 1027 -9.31 -92.32 16.98
C LEU A 1027 -7.82 -92.20 17.43
N PRO A 1028 -7.44 -91.40 18.46
CA PRO A 1028 -8.21 -90.51 19.37
C PRO A 1028 -7.56 -89.10 19.68
N ASP A 1029 -8.20 -88.31 20.57
CA ASP A 1029 -7.69 -87.36 21.62
C ASP A 1029 -6.48 -86.42 21.35
N ALA A 1030 -6.35 -85.16 21.84
CA ALA A 1030 -7.12 -84.18 22.66
C ALA A 1030 -6.34 -82.81 22.57
N GLY A 1031 -6.73 -81.64 23.12
CA GLY A 1031 -7.87 -81.18 23.93
C GLY A 1031 -7.45 -80.43 25.22
N LEU A 1032 -8.18 -79.35 25.58
CA LEU A 1032 -8.15 -78.52 26.82
C LEU A 1032 -7.31 -77.22 26.86
N ASP A 1033 -7.71 -76.35 27.78
CA ASP A 1033 -7.31 -74.98 28.13
C ASP A 1033 -5.83 -74.79 28.59
N GLY A 1034 -5.26 -73.57 28.57
CA GLY A 1034 -5.78 -72.26 28.12
C GLY A 1034 -4.93 -71.08 28.65
N SER A 1035 -5.50 -69.86 28.62
CA SER A 1035 -5.06 -68.57 29.19
C SER A 1035 -3.79 -67.88 28.65
N ASP A 1036 -4.03 -66.68 28.09
CA ASP A 1036 -3.28 -65.42 28.23
C ASP A 1036 -2.19 -65.00 27.18
N VAL A 1037 -2.60 -64.02 26.35
CA VAL A 1037 -2.00 -62.66 26.19
C VAL A 1037 -1.02 -62.36 25.01
N GLU A 1038 -1.41 -61.29 24.29
CA GLU A 1038 -0.73 -60.40 23.31
C GLU A 1038 -0.52 -60.82 21.83
N VAL A 1039 -0.74 -59.80 20.99
CA VAL A 1039 -0.62 -59.62 19.51
C VAL A 1039 0.77 -58.96 19.21
N PRO A 1040 1.19 -58.56 17.99
CA PRO A 1040 0.43 -58.22 16.77
C PRO A 1040 0.99 -58.80 15.43
N ASP A 1041 0.61 -58.14 14.35
CA ASP A 1041 1.23 -58.03 13.01
C ASP A 1041 0.78 -59.01 11.89
N VAL A 1042 0.11 -58.38 10.91
CA VAL A 1042 0.17 -58.42 9.41
C VAL A 1042 1.17 -59.46 8.80
N GLU A 1043 0.97 -60.10 7.65
CA GLU A 1043 0.59 -59.58 6.31
C GLU A 1043 -0.28 -60.52 5.44
N VAL A 1044 -0.76 -59.94 4.33
CA VAL A 1044 -1.57 -60.54 3.25
C VAL A 1044 -0.70 -61.42 2.32
N PRO A 1045 -1.26 -62.47 1.68
CA PRO A 1045 -0.61 -63.17 0.58
C PRO A 1045 -1.32 -62.91 -0.76
N GLU A 1046 -0.73 -62.09 -1.63
CA GLU A 1046 -1.20 -61.91 -3.01
C GLU A 1046 -1.08 -63.18 -3.86
N VAL A 1047 -1.96 -63.32 -4.86
CA VAL A 1047 -1.91 -64.37 -5.89
C VAL A 1047 -2.48 -63.87 -7.23
N GLU A 1048 -1.60 -63.78 -8.24
CA GLU A 1048 -1.85 -63.86 -9.69
C GLU A 1048 -3.31 -63.84 -10.21
N VAL A 1049 -3.69 -62.83 -11.01
CA VAL A 1049 -4.20 -63.06 -12.39
C VAL A 1049 -4.10 -61.81 -13.31
N PRO A 1050 -3.85 -61.97 -14.62
CA PRO A 1050 -3.71 -60.87 -15.59
C PRO A 1050 -4.84 -60.81 -16.66
N ASP A 1051 -4.61 -59.95 -17.66
CA ASP A 1051 -5.09 -60.03 -19.06
C ASP A 1051 -6.54 -59.55 -19.42
N VAL A 1052 -6.59 -58.47 -20.23
CA VAL A 1052 -7.06 -58.46 -21.67
C VAL A 1052 -8.32 -57.66 -22.12
N GLU A 1053 -8.06 -56.75 -23.08
CA GLU A 1053 -8.88 -56.22 -24.20
C GLU A 1053 -10.11 -55.30 -23.95
N VAL A 1054 -9.88 -53.98 -24.06
CA VAL A 1054 -10.87 -53.01 -24.56
C VAL A 1054 -10.86 -52.99 -26.11
N PRO A 1055 -12.01 -53.01 -26.83
CA PRO A 1055 -12.05 -53.14 -28.29
C PRO A 1055 -12.17 -51.81 -29.10
N GLU A 1056 -11.58 -51.82 -30.31
CA GLU A 1056 -11.50 -50.70 -31.28
C GLU A 1056 -12.82 -50.01 -31.69
N VAL A 1057 -12.77 -48.69 -31.97
CA VAL A 1057 -13.71 -48.00 -32.90
C VAL A 1057 -12.94 -47.14 -33.92
N GLU A 1058 -13.29 -47.26 -35.22
CA GLU A 1058 -12.49 -46.75 -36.36
C GLU A 1058 -12.56 -45.22 -36.61
N VAL A 1059 -11.39 -44.58 -36.82
CA VAL A 1059 -11.27 -43.21 -37.40
C VAL A 1059 -11.09 -43.23 -38.93
N PRO A 1060 -11.86 -42.45 -39.73
CA PRO A 1060 -11.75 -42.46 -41.19
C PRO A 1060 -10.62 -41.56 -41.75
N ASN A 1061 -9.48 -42.20 -42.04
CA ASN A 1061 -8.30 -41.74 -42.78
C ASN A 1061 -8.54 -40.86 -44.05
N VAL A 1062 -7.56 -40.03 -44.47
CA VAL A 1062 -6.89 -40.08 -45.81
C VAL A 1062 -5.84 -38.96 -46.10
N GLU A 1063 -4.59 -39.40 -46.30
CA GLU A 1063 -3.50 -38.90 -47.20
C GLU A 1063 -2.82 -37.51 -47.02
N VAL A 1064 -1.59 -37.55 -46.50
CA VAL A 1064 -0.45 -36.65 -46.83
C VAL A 1064 0.00 -36.78 -48.30
N PRO A 1065 0.74 -35.80 -48.88
CA PRO A 1065 2.19 -36.02 -49.10
C PRO A 1065 3.08 -34.74 -49.21
N ASP A 1066 4.43 -34.77 -49.29
CA ASP A 1066 5.53 -35.67 -48.86
C ASP A 1066 6.88 -35.15 -49.46
N LEU A 1067 8.02 -35.37 -48.79
CA LEU A 1067 9.44 -35.18 -49.22
C LEU A 1067 9.96 -33.75 -49.57
N SER A 1068 11.23 -33.38 -49.28
CA SER A 1068 12.30 -34.02 -48.48
C SER A 1068 13.56 -33.13 -48.31
N GLY A 1069 14.12 -33.05 -47.10
CA GLY A 1069 15.57 -33.14 -46.81
C GLY A 1069 16.54 -31.97 -47.12
N SER A 1070 17.74 -31.92 -46.51
CA SER A 1070 18.29 -32.75 -45.41
C SER A 1070 19.60 -32.19 -44.80
N ASP A 1071 19.91 -32.63 -43.56
CA ASP A 1071 21.23 -32.78 -42.89
C ASP A 1071 22.08 -31.58 -42.42
N GLY A 1072 22.40 -31.56 -41.10
CA GLY A 1072 23.63 -31.01 -40.47
C GLY A 1072 23.48 -29.63 -39.80
N ALA A 1073 23.51 -29.44 -38.46
CA ALA A 1073 24.42 -29.90 -37.38
C ALA A 1073 25.82 -29.23 -37.43
N LEU A 1074 26.46 -28.78 -36.33
CA LEU A 1074 26.11 -28.79 -34.88
C LEU A 1074 26.97 -27.71 -34.14
N ALA A 1075 26.67 -27.47 -32.85
CA ALA A 1075 27.34 -26.60 -31.85
C ALA A 1075 27.39 -25.07 -32.14
N ASP A 1076 27.10 -24.12 -31.23
CA ASP A 1076 27.11 -24.02 -29.74
C ASP A 1076 28.43 -23.49 -29.12
N VAL A 1077 28.31 -22.50 -28.19
CA VAL A 1077 28.67 -22.51 -26.74
C VAL A 1077 28.12 -21.21 -26.09
N GLY A 1078 27.13 -21.32 -25.18
CA GLY A 1078 26.83 -20.47 -23.99
C GLY A 1078 26.63 -18.93 -24.09
N SER A 1079 26.09 -18.23 -23.07
CA SER A 1079 25.38 -18.66 -21.84
C SER A 1079 24.61 -17.48 -21.20
N ALA A 1080 23.50 -17.76 -20.49
CA ALA A 1080 22.76 -17.10 -19.37
C ALA A 1080 22.60 -15.53 -19.30
N THR A 1081 21.58 -14.87 -18.69
CA THR A 1081 20.55 -15.15 -17.64
C THR A 1081 21.11 -15.32 -16.20
N ASP A 1082 20.40 -15.02 -15.10
CA ASP A 1082 19.56 -13.83 -14.79
C ASP A 1082 19.75 -13.37 -13.30
N LEU A 1083 18.77 -12.74 -12.65
CA LEU A 1083 18.74 -12.21 -11.25
C LEU A 1083 18.42 -13.32 -10.18
N PRO A 1084 18.06 -13.10 -8.88
CA PRO A 1084 18.12 -11.95 -7.92
C PRO A 1084 19.24 -12.06 -6.81
N VAL A 1085 19.19 -11.92 -5.44
CA VAL A 1085 18.18 -11.66 -4.34
C VAL A 1085 18.79 -10.85 -3.12
N LYS A 1086 18.44 -11.18 -1.84
CA LYS A 1086 18.74 -10.50 -0.53
C LYS A 1086 19.95 -11.15 0.23
N ASP A 1087 20.49 -10.73 1.40
CA ASP A 1087 20.10 -9.76 2.44
C ASP A 1087 21.30 -9.26 3.35
N VAL A 1088 21.01 -8.32 4.26
CA VAL A 1088 21.67 -7.88 5.53
C VAL A 1088 22.84 -6.84 5.56
N SER A 1089 22.57 -5.72 6.25
CA SER A 1089 23.43 -4.86 7.10
C SER A 1089 24.32 -3.70 6.57
N VAL A 1090 23.92 -2.49 6.99
CA VAL A 1090 24.72 -1.42 7.67
C VAL A 1090 25.53 -0.39 6.84
N ALA A 1091 25.32 0.88 7.24
CA ALA A 1091 26.13 2.10 7.05
C ALA A 1091 25.98 2.94 5.75
N THR A 1092 26.22 4.24 5.96
CA THR A 1092 26.25 5.38 5.02
C THR A 1092 27.72 5.63 4.57
N PRO A 1093 28.10 6.67 3.77
CA PRO A 1093 27.32 7.82 3.28
C PRO A 1093 27.57 8.31 1.83
N ASP A 1094 26.88 9.41 1.51
CA ASP A 1094 27.36 10.59 0.75
C ASP A 1094 27.31 10.70 -0.80
N GLN A 1095 27.55 11.94 -1.24
CA GLN A 1095 27.33 12.55 -2.55
C GLN A 1095 28.17 11.91 -3.68
N GLY A 1096 27.82 12.05 -4.96
CA GLY A 1096 26.71 12.79 -5.57
C GLY A 1096 27.17 13.59 -6.81
N SER A 1097 26.22 13.89 -7.71
CA SER A 1097 26.39 14.73 -8.92
C SER A 1097 27.40 14.24 -10.01
N GLY A 1098 27.19 14.48 -11.30
CA GLY A 1098 26.00 15.07 -11.94
C GLY A 1098 26.07 15.09 -13.47
N GLU A 1099 24.88 15.14 -14.05
CA GLU A 1099 24.45 15.79 -15.31
C GLU A 1099 25.43 16.14 -16.46
N THR A 1100 24.91 16.12 -17.70
CA THR A 1100 24.78 17.40 -18.43
C THR A 1100 23.66 17.42 -19.47
N ASP A 1101 22.68 18.29 -19.21
CA ASP A 1101 21.73 18.97 -20.13
C ASP A 1101 22.51 19.66 -21.32
N SER A 1102 21.96 20.14 -22.45
CA SER A 1102 20.59 20.62 -22.74
C SER A 1102 20.18 20.64 -24.22
N GLY A 1103 18.87 20.82 -24.45
CA GLY A 1103 18.43 22.17 -24.83
C GLY A 1103 17.46 22.38 -26.00
N ALA A 1104 16.27 22.95 -25.70
CA ALA A 1104 15.58 23.94 -26.55
C ALA A 1104 14.43 24.73 -25.84
N LEU A 1105 14.76 25.86 -25.19
CA LEU A 1105 14.18 27.24 -25.36
C LEU A 1105 12.64 27.41 -25.47
N ASP A 1106 11.97 28.42 -24.88
CA ASP A 1106 12.36 29.75 -24.35
C ASP A 1106 11.28 30.26 -23.34
N GLY A 1107 11.62 31.10 -22.35
CA GLY A 1107 10.71 31.50 -21.26
C GLY A 1107 11.04 32.80 -20.50
N GLY A 1108 12.28 32.94 -19.97
CA GLY A 1108 12.88 34.19 -19.42
C GLY A 1108 12.88 34.34 -17.88
N ASP A 1109 13.66 35.24 -17.25
CA ASP A 1109 14.80 36.12 -17.67
C ASP A 1109 15.48 36.72 -16.38
N GLY A 1110 16.67 36.30 -15.89
CA GLY A 1110 17.63 35.27 -16.35
C GLY A 1110 18.96 35.86 -16.89
N ARG A 1111 19.99 36.05 -16.03
CA ARG A 1111 21.28 36.77 -16.27
C ARG A 1111 22.34 36.41 -15.20
N ASP A 1112 23.67 36.61 -15.32
CA ASP A 1112 24.72 37.03 -16.32
C ASP A 1112 26.09 36.74 -15.60
N PHE A 1113 27.30 36.38 -16.07
CA PHE A 1113 28.10 36.17 -17.32
C PHE A 1113 29.20 35.09 -16.99
N ALA A 1114 30.02 34.40 -17.82
CA ALA A 1114 30.81 34.64 -19.05
C ALA A 1114 32.04 35.59 -18.91
N GLU A 1115 33.31 35.27 -19.27
CA GLU A 1115 34.04 34.14 -19.92
C GLU A 1115 35.27 33.79 -19.02
N GLY A 1116 35.88 32.60 -18.91
CA GLY A 1116 36.21 31.54 -19.89
C GLY A 1116 37.60 31.74 -20.54
N THR A 1117 38.60 30.83 -20.37
CA THR A 1117 39.82 30.69 -21.25
C THR A 1117 40.72 29.50 -20.89
N GLY A 1118 41.59 29.06 -21.82
CA GLY A 1118 42.81 28.27 -21.56
C GLY A 1118 43.88 28.53 -22.63
N ASP A 1119 45.15 28.14 -22.40
CA ASP A 1119 46.20 28.03 -23.46
C ASP A 1119 47.54 27.39 -22.96
N ASP A 1120 47.99 26.33 -23.65
CA ASP A 1120 49.38 25.85 -23.90
C ASP A 1120 50.59 26.15 -22.96
N ALA A 1121 51.09 25.08 -22.30
CA ALA A 1121 52.45 24.48 -22.44
C ALA A 1121 53.77 25.19 -22.03
N ALA A 1122 54.77 24.43 -21.50
CA ALA A 1122 55.83 23.82 -22.36
C ALA A 1122 57.14 23.30 -21.66
N ALA A 1123 57.54 22.05 -21.99
CA ALA A 1123 58.92 21.49 -22.07
C ALA A 1123 59.76 21.37 -20.76
N SER A 1124 60.86 20.60 -20.63
CA SER A 1124 61.76 19.81 -21.54
C SER A 1124 62.43 18.66 -20.73
N ASP A 1125 63.09 17.61 -21.25
CA ASP A 1125 64.16 17.52 -22.29
C ASP A 1125 64.39 16.04 -22.76
N GLY A 1126 65.40 15.73 -23.59
CA GLY A 1126 65.77 14.31 -23.92
C GLY A 1126 66.83 14.08 -25.03
N GLN A 1127 67.22 12.81 -25.29
CA GLN A 1127 68.10 12.34 -26.41
C GLN A 1127 68.02 10.79 -26.60
N PHE A 1128 67.71 10.19 -27.77
CA PHE A 1128 68.53 9.94 -29.01
C PHE A 1128 69.75 8.99 -28.83
N ALA A 1129 70.05 7.94 -29.63
CA ALA A 1129 69.60 7.45 -30.97
C ALA A 1129 70.22 6.02 -31.29
N GLN A 1130 70.10 5.29 -32.44
CA GLN A 1130 69.56 5.52 -33.81
C GLN A 1130 69.43 4.23 -34.72
N GLY A 1131 68.24 3.91 -35.26
CA GLY A 1131 68.03 3.17 -36.54
C GLY A 1131 67.88 1.63 -36.50
N GLY A 1132 67.33 0.94 -37.54
CA GLY A 1132 66.54 1.42 -38.69
C GLY A 1132 66.47 0.52 -39.96
N ALA A 1133 65.35 0.61 -40.71
CA ALA A 1133 65.14 0.43 -42.18
C ALA A 1133 64.18 -0.68 -42.74
N CYS A 1134 63.18 -0.22 -43.51
CA CYS A 1134 62.42 -0.89 -44.63
C CYS A 1134 61.46 -2.07 -44.30
N ASP A 1135 60.25 -2.29 -44.86
CA ASP A 1135 59.34 -1.71 -45.90
C ASP A 1135 58.82 -2.84 -46.84
N CYS A 1136 57.52 -3.23 -46.78
CA CYS A 1136 56.59 -3.32 -47.95
C CYS A 1136 55.25 -4.09 -47.76
N ARG A 1137 54.11 -3.38 -47.93
CA ARG A 1137 52.80 -3.81 -48.54
C ARG A 1137 51.89 -4.80 -47.74
N SER A 1138 50.58 -4.97 -47.99
CA SER A 1138 49.72 -4.58 -49.15
C SER A 1138 48.24 -4.26 -48.80
N THR A 1139 47.63 -3.30 -49.50
CA THR A 1139 46.16 -3.10 -49.71
C THR A 1139 45.55 -4.19 -50.63
N PRO A 1140 44.21 -4.46 -50.72
CA PRO A 1140 43.12 -3.44 -50.73
C PRO A 1140 41.65 -3.77 -50.32
N PHE A 1141 40.85 -2.70 -50.20
CA PHE A 1141 39.40 -2.54 -50.50
C PHE A 1141 38.84 -3.35 -51.69
N PRO A 1142 37.48 -3.47 -51.92
CA PRO A 1142 36.33 -2.71 -51.37
C PRO A 1142 35.19 -3.63 -50.81
N SER A 1143 33.96 -3.23 -50.41
CA SER A 1143 33.11 -2.11 -50.86
C SER A 1143 32.03 -1.67 -49.86
N LEU A 1144 31.53 -0.44 -50.07
CA LEU A 1144 30.40 0.26 -49.44
C LEU A 1144 29.17 -0.61 -49.11
N ASP A 1145 28.45 -0.19 -48.06
CA ASP A 1145 27.00 0.06 -48.18
C ASP A 1145 26.58 1.32 -47.37
N LEU A 1146 25.27 1.54 -47.28
CA LEU A 1146 24.52 2.54 -46.50
C LEU A 1146 24.53 4.02 -46.99
N MET A 1147 23.39 4.45 -47.52
CA MET A 1147 22.62 5.59 -46.98
C MET A 1147 21.23 5.73 -47.66
N LEU A 1148 20.19 5.85 -46.83
CA LEU A 1148 18.85 6.44 -47.02
C LEU A 1148 18.14 6.34 -48.39
N ALA A 1149 16.88 5.90 -48.37
CA ALA A 1149 15.73 6.83 -48.22
C ALA A 1149 14.35 6.16 -48.37
N LEU A 1150 13.44 6.47 -47.43
CA LEU A 1150 11.99 6.43 -47.67
C LEU A 1150 11.58 7.48 -48.73
N PRO A 1151 10.48 7.27 -49.45
CA PRO A 1151 9.32 8.14 -49.18
C PRO A 1151 7.96 7.45 -49.26
N ALA A 1152 7.01 7.92 -48.46
CA ALA A 1152 5.62 7.48 -48.44
C ALA A 1152 4.80 7.94 -49.67
N LEU A 1153 3.62 7.32 -49.90
CA LEU A 1153 2.29 7.97 -49.95
C LEU A 1153 1.18 7.10 -50.61
N ILE A 1154 0.00 7.07 -49.96
CA ILE A 1154 -1.37 6.96 -50.52
C ILE A 1154 -1.79 5.61 -51.17
N ALA A 1155 -2.89 4.91 -50.84
CA ALA A 1155 -3.97 4.95 -49.83
C ALA A 1155 -5.04 3.89 -50.21
N PHE A 1156 -6.04 3.65 -49.33
CA PHE A 1156 -7.36 3.03 -49.58
C PHE A 1156 -7.43 1.51 -49.96
N GLY A 1157 -8.07 0.70 -49.10
CA GLY A 1157 -8.29 -0.75 -49.33
C GLY A 1157 -9.55 -1.38 -48.70
N ALA A 1158 -9.70 -1.28 -47.37
CA ALA A 1158 -10.85 -1.67 -46.53
C ALA A 1158 -11.12 -3.17 -46.21
N ARG A 1159 -11.49 -3.40 -44.93
CA ARG A 1159 -12.33 -4.46 -44.31
C ARG A 1159 -11.77 -5.84 -43.89
N ARG A 1160 -11.61 -5.93 -42.56
CA ARG A 1160 -12.18 -6.90 -41.59
C ARG A 1160 -11.68 -8.37 -41.48
N ARG A 1161 -11.39 -8.70 -40.22
CA ARG A 1161 -11.56 -9.98 -39.48
C ARG A 1161 -10.74 -11.21 -39.93
N LEU A 1162 -9.64 -11.43 -39.23
CA LEU A 1162 -9.32 -12.68 -38.51
C LEU A 1162 -9.64 -12.39 -37.01
N ARG A 1163 -10.32 -13.28 -36.26
CA ARG A 1163 -9.83 -14.49 -35.52
C ARG A 1163 -9.32 -14.02 -34.12
N ARG A 1164 -9.66 -14.63 -32.98
CA ARG A 1164 -9.49 -16.05 -32.54
C ARG A 1164 -8.06 -16.55 -32.82
N ARG A 1165 -7.43 -17.35 -31.97
CA ARG A 1165 -7.93 -17.85 -30.70
C ARG A 1165 -7.74 -16.79 -29.64
#